data_AF-A0A6G0UNS9-F1
#
_entry.id   AF-A0A6G0UNS9-F1
#
_cell.length_a   1.000
_cell.length_b   1.000
_cell.length_c   1.000
_cell.angle_alpha   90.00
_cell.angle_beta   90.00
_cell.angle_gamma   90.00
#
_symmetry.space_group_name_H-M   'P 1'
#
loop_
_entity.id
_entity.type
_entity.pdbx_description
1 polymer ?
#
loop_
_entity_poly.entity_id
_entity_poly.type
_entity_poly.pdbx_seq_one_letter_code
_entity_poly.pdbx_strand_id
1 'polypeptide(L)'
;MRVVFIHPDLGIGGAERLVVDAALALKSKGHKEVLDFDIQVIQYFPRSIFGKFNALCAYIRMCIAAFFVCWMGNVDLIFCDQVSACVPIFKWFSKAKVLFYCHFPDQLLTKKDWFLKRFYRFFLDYYEAWSTSKADIICVNSQFTEGVVRDTLKTVSKADLHVLYPTLNTTFFDKAPVADIEFIPDTVEHVFLSINRYEVKKNIELALEAFAKLHDELDEDEFKKCFLIIAGGYDKLNNENITYYAKLRKVAEDLEIPSEQIAFIKSPSDVTKINILRRASMVIYTPRNEHFGIVPIEAMYMEKCVLACDSGGPTESIVNGRTGFLCPPDAYSFSRVLLKAVKSPEEIAELGRNGKLRMPTISVKKRLLDEFLGKQYSEKELDELCFDYGLEVDDIVKEKNDAGVEEDVFKIEIPANRYDLLCVEGLTRALKVFRKEVKTPKFNVVKPAKPERMVVKPETKDVRGVLVAAVLRNVSLNKDSYASFIDLQDKLHQNICRKRTLVSMGTHDLDTIKGPFEYRAEAPKKIKFKPLNQTKEMDGAELMEFYQSDLHLREFLPIIRDKPLYPVIYDSNGVVCSLPPIINGDHSKITLNTKNILIEVTATDLKKAKIVLDTVVAMFSQYCENKFTVEPVEVEYSNGEVTSYPELAYRQISVDTKNINRKIGLNLNANEMVDLLEKMSLECKVDQKDNSKIEVTIPPTRHDILHECDIAEDVGLAYGFNNIQLRVPEAHTVAQQFPLNKLTEQMRNGVVAAGWTEVLNFALCSTDDVSSKMRKPDQLDNVVKIANPKTMEFQVARNALVPGLLKTLSYNKDMPLPLKIFEIQDIIIKDPSTDTNSRNERHLAALYYSKSGGFEVVHGFLDRMMELLDYHFKKPEGKGYFIKEHDDPSFFHGRCAQVLINGRTSKDKPVVVGTFGILHPEVISGFALTMPCSALELNLEAFL
;
A
#
# COMPACT_ATOMS: atom_id res chain seq x y z
N MET A 1 23.78 13.34 11.40
CA MET A 1 23.12 13.08 12.68
C MET A 1 23.89 12.01 13.43
N ARG A 2 23.89 12.10 14.75
CA ARG A 2 24.39 11.11 15.69
C ARG A 2 23.24 10.30 16.25
N VAL A 3 23.21 9.02 15.88
CA VAL A 3 22.12 8.10 16.21
C VAL A 3 22.63 7.07 17.20
N VAL A 4 21.83 6.78 18.22
CA VAL A 4 22.08 5.73 19.21
C VAL A 4 20.91 4.76 19.23
N PHE A 5 21.19 3.47 19.10
CA PHE A 5 20.21 2.40 19.29
C PHE A 5 20.32 1.86 20.71
N ILE A 6 19.20 1.72 21.42
CA ILE A 6 19.13 1.14 22.76
C ILE A 6 18.14 -0.02 22.79
N HIS A 7 18.60 -1.15 23.30
CA HIS A 7 17.86 -2.41 23.33
C HIS A 7 18.16 -3.17 24.64
N PRO A 8 17.15 -3.84 25.28
CA PRO A 8 17.32 -4.48 26.58
C PRO A 8 18.25 -5.71 26.57
N ASP A 9 18.21 -6.51 25.50
CA ASP A 9 19.07 -7.68 25.29
C ASP A 9 19.23 -7.95 23.79
N LEU A 10 20.39 -7.62 23.19
CA LEU A 10 20.64 -7.97 21.78
C LEU A 10 20.76 -9.51 21.65
N GLY A 11 19.67 -10.15 21.23
CA GLY A 11 19.62 -11.55 20.81
C GLY A 11 19.50 -11.64 19.29
N ILE A 12 19.93 -12.75 18.68
CA ILE A 12 19.79 -12.96 17.23
C ILE A 12 18.35 -13.44 16.96
N GLY A 13 17.42 -12.50 16.85
CA GLY A 13 16.02 -12.75 16.52
C GLY A 13 15.49 -11.79 15.45
N GLY A 14 14.30 -12.09 14.93
CA GLY A 14 13.71 -11.30 13.84
C GLY A 14 13.29 -9.88 14.23
N ALA A 15 13.07 -9.61 15.52
CA ALA A 15 12.76 -8.27 16.00
C ALA A 15 14.04 -7.43 16.10
N GLU A 16 15.05 -8.01 16.73
CA GLU A 16 16.37 -7.44 16.96
C GLU A 16 17.13 -7.19 15.65
N ARG A 17 16.83 -7.97 14.60
CA ARG A 17 17.43 -7.81 13.27
C ARG A 17 17.07 -6.49 12.59
N LEU A 18 15.83 -6.01 12.77
CA LEU A 18 15.42 -4.69 12.24
C LEU A 18 16.26 -3.57 12.85
N VAL A 19 16.52 -3.63 14.16
CA VAL A 19 17.32 -2.62 14.87
C VAL A 19 18.73 -2.56 14.29
N VAL A 20 19.33 -3.73 14.03
CA VAL A 20 20.67 -3.85 13.42
C VAL A 20 20.68 -3.40 11.97
N ASP A 21 19.71 -3.81 11.15
CA ASP A 21 19.65 -3.45 9.73
C ASP A 21 19.34 -1.95 9.55
N ALA A 22 18.51 -1.36 10.42
CA ALA A 22 18.26 0.08 10.47
C ALA A 22 19.53 0.87 10.84
N ALA A 23 20.32 0.38 11.80
CA ALA A 23 21.61 0.97 12.17
C ALA A 23 22.60 0.95 11.00
N LEU A 24 22.76 -0.21 10.36
CA LEU A 24 23.61 -0.39 9.17
C LEU A 24 23.19 0.53 8.01
N ALA A 25 21.88 0.66 7.75
CA ALA A 25 21.34 1.52 6.70
C ALA A 25 21.55 3.02 6.98
N LEU A 26 21.45 3.46 8.24
CA LEU A 26 21.75 4.85 8.60
C LEU A 26 23.25 5.15 8.46
N LYS A 27 24.12 4.18 8.81
CA LYS A 27 25.57 4.30 8.63
C LYS A 27 25.95 4.42 7.15
N SER A 28 25.36 3.61 6.27
CA SER A 28 25.63 3.67 4.82
C SER A 28 25.23 5.02 4.18
N LYS A 29 24.23 5.71 4.75
CA LYS A 29 23.82 7.07 4.35
C LYS A 29 24.68 8.20 4.94
N GLY A 30 25.81 7.86 5.58
CA GLY A 30 26.75 8.85 6.11
C GLY A 30 26.36 9.46 7.46
N HIS A 31 25.40 8.86 8.18
CA HIS A 31 25.16 9.23 9.58
C HIS A 31 26.27 8.66 10.47
N LYS A 32 26.74 9.46 11.43
CA LYS A 32 27.82 9.08 12.34
C LYS A 32 27.21 8.41 13.55
N GLU A 33 27.44 7.13 13.76
CA GLU A 33 27.13 6.51 15.05
C GLU A 33 28.10 7.04 16.11
N VAL A 34 27.62 7.19 17.36
CA VAL A 34 28.44 7.71 18.47
C VAL A 34 29.48 6.66 18.91
N LEU A 35 29.29 5.40 18.54
CA LEU A 35 30.21 4.30 18.77
C LEU A 35 30.35 3.54 17.44
N ASP A 36 31.58 3.30 16.97
CA ASP A 36 31.81 2.25 15.98
C ASP A 36 31.24 0.92 16.52
N PHE A 37 30.93 -0.05 15.66
CA PHE A 37 30.15 -1.29 15.92
C PHE A 37 30.64 -2.23 17.06
N ASP A 38 31.41 -1.76 18.05
CA ASP A 38 31.56 -2.40 19.35
C ASP A 38 30.26 -2.27 20.16
N ILE A 39 29.43 -3.32 20.11
CA ILE A 39 28.27 -3.49 20.98
C ILE A 39 28.73 -3.38 22.44
N GLN A 40 28.50 -2.25 23.08
CA GLN A 40 28.80 -2.08 24.51
C GLN A 40 27.72 -2.73 25.37
N VAL A 41 28.03 -3.91 25.91
CA VAL A 41 27.13 -4.62 26.82
C VAL A 41 27.29 -4.08 28.25
N ILE A 42 26.28 -3.36 28.73
CA ILE A 42 26.24 -2.81 30.09
C ILE A 42 25.74 -3.90 31.06
N GLN A 43 26.66 -4.61 31.74
CA GLN A 43 26.34 -5.74 32.64
C GLN A 43 26.19 -5.38 34.13
N TYR A 44 26.02 -4.12 34.49
CA TYR A 44 25.99 -3.67 35.90
C TYR A 44 24.76 -4.11 36.72
N PHE A 45 23.77 -4.78 36.11
CA PHE A 45 22.58 -5.27 36.81
C PHE A 45 22.18 -6.67 36.30
N PRO A 46 21.78 -7.61 37.18
CA PRO A 46 21.51 -8.98 36.79
C PRO A 46 20.25 -9.13 35.92
N ARG A 47 20.22 -10.15 35.05
CA ARG A 47 19.05 -10.50 34.20
C ARG A 47 17.81 -10.93 34.99
N SER A 48 18.00 -11.48 36.19
CA SER A 48 16.94 -11.91 37.10
C SER A 48 17.43 -11.87 38.54
N ILE A 49 16.50 -11.80 39.50
CA ILE A 49 16.79 -11.90 40.93
C ILE A 49 16.20 -13.23 41.43
N PHE A 50 17.06 -14.16 41.87
CA PHE A 50 16.68 -15.54 42.24
C PHE A 50 15.86 -16.28 41.15
N GLY A 51 16.14 -16.02 39.87
CA GLY A 51 15.39 -16.60 38.74
C GLY A 51 13.99 -15.99 38.53
N LYS A 52 13.66 -14.90 39.21
CA LYS A 52 12.38 -14.17 39.11
C LYS A 52 12.62 -12.70 38.72
N PHE A 53 11.54 -11.97 38.44
CA PHE A 53 11.55 -10.52 38.16
C PHE A 53 12.25 -10.07 36.87
N ASN A 54 12.32 -10.92 35.84
CA ASN A 54 13.01 -10.63 34.57
C ASN A 54 12.63 -9.27 33.93
N ALA A 55 11.33 -8.95 33.88
CA ALA A 55 10.84 -7.68 33.33
C ALA A 55 11.34 -6.47 34.14
N LEU A 56 11.29 -6.55 35.48
CA LEU A 56 11.80 -5.49 36.35
C LEU A 56 13.31 -5.28 36.16
N CYS A 57 14.07 -6.37 36.06
CA CYS A 57 15.50 -6.34 35.78
C CYS A 57 15.82 -5.73 34.40
N ALA A 58 15.04 -6.02 33.36
CA ALA A 58 15.19 -5.41 32.04
C ALA A 58 14.94 -3.90 32.07
N TYR A 59 13.92 -3.44 32.81
CA TYR A 59 13.60 -2.03 32.95
C TYR A 59 14.74 -1.28 33.64
N ILE A 60 15.28 -1.83 34.74
CA ILE A 60 16.42 -1.24 35.46
C ILE A 60 17.65 -1.14 34.55
N ARG A 61 17.96 -2.19 33.78
CA ARG A 61 19.09 -2.17 32.83
C ARG A 61 18.93 -1.11 31.75
N MET A 62 17.74 -0.99 31.16
CA MET A 62 17.45 0.06 30.18
C MET A 62 17.62 1.45 30.79
N CYS A 63 17.19 1.65 32.02
CA CYS A 63 17.39 2.92 32.73
C CYS A 63 18.88 3.24 32.97
N ILE A 64 19.67 2.26 33.42
CA ILE A 64 21.13 2.42 33.60
C ILE A 64 21.80 2.77 32.27
N ALA A 65 21.44 2.07 31.19
CA ALA A 65 21.96 2.34 29.86
C ALA A 65 21.61 3.75 29.37
N ALA A 66 20.40 4.24 29.65
CA ALA A 66 20.02 5.61 29.31
C ALA A 66 20.82 6.67 30.07
N PHE A 67 21.10 6.47 31.36
CA PHE A 67 21.98 7.39 32.11
C PHE A 67 23.39 7.43 31.52
N PHE A 68 23.92 6.28 31.12
CA PHE A 68 25.22 6.20 30.47
C PHE A 68 25.26 6.94 29.13
N VAL A 69 24.25 6.73 28.28
CA VAL A 69 24.11 7.44 27.00
C VAL A 69 23.94 8.95 27.20
N CYS A 70 23.20 9.39 28.23
CA CYS A 70 23.08 10.81 28.57
C CYS A 70 24.41 11.41 29.03
N TRP A 71 25.22 10.64 29.76
CA TRP A 71 26.52 11.08 30.28
C TRP A 71 27.59 11.21 29.19
N MET A 72 27.58 10.34 28.17
CA MET A 72 28.49 10.41 27.02
C MET A 72 28.32 11.71 26.20
N GLY A 73 27.14 12.33 26.26
CA GLY A 73 26.80 13.56 25.57
C GLY A 73 26.74 13.42 24.05
N ASN A 74 26.19 14.43 23.37
CA ASN A 74 26.30 14.57 21.91
C ASN A 74 25.52 13.51 21.07
N VAL A 75 24.22 13.31 21.36
CA VAL A 75 23.31 12.45 20.56
C VAL A 75 22.18 13.30 19.97
N ASP A 76 21.83 13.08 18.70
CA ASP A 76 20.75 13.82 18.02
C ASP A 76 19.44 13.00 17.99
N LEU A 77 19.55 11.67 17.84
CA LEU A 77 18.42 10.73 17.76
C LEU A 77 18.71 9.45 18.56
N ILE A 78 17.72 8.99 19.32
CA ILE A 78 17.75 7.73 20.06
C ILE A 78 16.66 6.83 19.52
N PHE A 79 17.04 5.65 19.05
CA PHE A 79 16.14 4.60 18.62
C PHE A 79 16.00 3.60 19.76
N CYS A 80 14.86 3.60 20.43
CA CYS A 80 14.56 2.75 21.59
C CYS A 80 13.67 1.59 21.18
N ASP A 81 14.11 0.36 21.43
CA ASP A 81 13.36 -0.85 21.08
C ASP A 81 12.90 -1.65 22.31
N GLN A 82 11.75 -2.32 22.16
CA GLN A 82 11.04 -3.18 23.12
C GLN A 82 10.62 -2.55 24.46
N VAL A 83 11.57 -2.03 25.24
CA VAL A 83 11.33 -1.61 26.63
C VAL A 83 11.44 -0.10 26.73
N SER A 84 10.29 0.57 26.86
CA SER A 84 10.22 2.03 26.90
C SER A 84 10.65 2.64 28.23
N ALA A 85 11.01 1.82 29.22
CA ALA A 85 11.27 2.25 30.60
C ALA A 85 12.30 3.39 30.73
N CYS A 86 13.23 3.46 29.77
CA CYS A 86 14.30 4.43 29.72
C CYS A 86 13.96 5.73 28.96
N VAL A 87 12.87 5.75 28.20
CA VAL A 87 12.42 6.91 27.41
C VAL A 87 12.32 8.17 28.30
N PRO A 88 11.70 8.14 29.51
CA PRO A 88 11.64 9.31 30.39
C PRO A 88 13.01 9.86 30.79
N ILE A 89 14.01 8.99 31.00
CA ILE A 89 15.38 9.41 31.36
C ILE A 89 15.98 10.21 30.21
N PHE A 90 15.80 9.78 28.96
CA PHE A 90 16.24 10.55 27.81
C PHE A 90 15.53 11.90 27.70
N LYS A 91 14.22 11.95 27.99
CA LYS A 91 13.47 13.21 27.98
C LYS A 91 13.91 14.17 29.09
N TRP A 92 14.40 13.66 30.22
CA TRP A 92 14.84 14.48 31.36
C TRP A 92 16.31 14.91 31.28
N PHE A 93 17.18 14.07 30.72
CA PHE A 93 18.63 14.26 30.80
C PHE A 93 19.32 14.44 29.43
N SER A 94 18.59 14.38 28.31
CA SER A 94 19.12 14.58 26.96
C SER A 94 18.23 15.51 26.10
N LYS A 95 18.82 16.14 25.09
CA LYS A 95 18.08 16.89 24.05
C LYS A 95 17.77 16.05 22.80
N ALA A 96 18.20 14.80 22.76
CA ALA A 96 17.99 13.90 21.63
C ALA A 96 16.49 13.60 21.43
N LYS A 97 16.08 13.44 20.17
CA LYS A 97 14.74 12.92 19.84
C LYS A 97 14.69 11.42 20.09
N VAL A 98 13.58 10.91 20.62
CA VAL A 98 13.41 9.48 20.91
C VAL A 98 12.36 8.88 19.98
N LEU A 99 12.80 7.98 19.10
CA LEU A 99 11.92 7.10 18.33
C LEU A 99 11.78 5.79 19.11
N PHE A 100 10.56 5.45 19.51
CA PHE A 100 10.27 4.16 20.13
C PHE A 100 9.68 3.20 19.10
N TYR A 101 10.36 2.09 18.88
CA TYR A 101 9.88 1.04 17.98
C TYR A 101 9.25 -0.08 18.83
N CYS A 102 7.95 -0.30 18.62
CA CYS A 102 7.16 -1.27 19.36
C CYS A 102 6.93 -2.51 18.49
N HIS A 103 7.63 -3.61 18.79
CA HIS A 103 7.33 -4.90 18.17
C HIS A 103 6.02 -5.51 18.68
N PHE A 104 5.75 -5.37 19.98
CA PHE A 104 4.53 -5.79 20.65
C PHE A 104 4.51 -5.25 22.09
N PRO A 105 3.34 -5.04 22.71
CA PRO A 105 3.27 -4.62 24.10
C PRO A 105 3.90 -5.64 25.07
N ASP A 106 4.84 -5.20 25.89
CA ASP A 106 5.48 -6.02 26.93
C ASP A 106 4.44 -6.56 27.93
N GLN A 107 3.39 -5.79 28.23
CA GLN A 107 2.24 -6.21 29.04
C GLN A 107 1.70 -7.59 28.65
N LEU A 108 1.70 -7.93 27.35
CA LEU A 108 1.17 -9.19 26.82
C LEU A 108 2.20 -10.32 26.74
N LEU A 109 3.50 -10.03 26.98
CA LEU A 109 4.58 -11.01 26.80
C LEU A 109 4.76 -11.98 27.99
N THR A 110 4.12 -11.74 29.14
CA THR A 110 4.27 -12.64 30.31
C THR A 110 2.95 -13.03 30.97
N LYS A 111 2.80 -14.33 31.28
CA LYS A 111 1.65 -14.86 32.01
C LYS A 111 1.66 -14.45 33.50
N LYS A 112 0.51 -14.09 34.05
CA LYS A 112 0.34 -13.51 35.41
C LYS A 112 -0.05 -14.59 36.43
N ASP A 113 0.84 -15.57 36.63
CA ASP A 113 0.50 -16.86 37.25
C ASP A 113 0.59 -16.90 38.79
N TRP A 114 1.14 -15.86 39.46
CA TRP A 114 1.23 -15.79 40.91
C TRP A 114 1.09 -14.35 41.44
N PHE A 115 0.61 -14.22 42.68
CA PHE A 115 0.28 -12.97 43.37
C PHE A 115 1.38 -11.90 43.29
N LEU A 116 2.63 -12.23 43.66
CA LEU A 116 3.71 -11.23 43.65
C LEU A 116 4.04 -10.75 42.23
N LYS A 117 3.91 -11.65 41.24
CA LYS A 117 4.08 -11.31 39.82
C LYS A 117 2.99 -10.37 39.31
N ARG A 118 1.74 -10.60 39.72
CA ARG A 118 0.60 -9.69 39.45
C ARG A 118 0.82 -8.32 40.05
N PHE A 119 1.32 -8.28 41.29
CA PHE A 119 1.56 -7.03 42.01
C PHE A 119 2.61 -6.16 41.31
N TYR A 120 3.82 -6.67 41.05
CA TYR A 120 4.84 -5.84 40.39
C TYR A 120 4.50 -5.55 38.92
N ARG A 121 3.83 -6.48 38.21
CA ARG A 121 3.38 -6.23 36.82
C ARG A 121 2.30 -5.17 36.72
N PHE A 122 1.43 -5.03 37.71
CA PHE A 122 0.46 -3.92 37.73
C PHE A 122 1.17 -2.56 37.60
N PHE A 123 2.26 -2.36 38.36
CA PHE A 123 3.05 -1.13 38.28
C PHE A 123 3.87 -1.04 37.00
N LEU A 124 4.47 -2.15 36.53
CA LEU A 124 5.25 -2.14 35.29
C LEU A 124 4.38 -1.93 34.04
N ASP A 125 3.20 -2.54 33.95
CA ASP A 125 2.30 -2.40 32.82
C ASP A 125 1.79 -0.95 32.70
N TYR A 126 1.47 -0.32 33.85
CA TYR A 126 1.15 1.11 33.89
C TYR A 126 2.35 1.95 33.46
N TYR A 127 3.53 1.63 33.98
CA TYR A 127 4.76 2.34 33.66
C TYR A 127 5.14 2.18 32.18
N GLU A 128 4.99 1.00 31.58
CA GLU A 128 5.23 0.74 30.16
C GLU A 128 4.37 1.64 29.28
N ALA A 129 3.06 1.63 29.51
CA ALA A 129 2.13 2.45 28.75
C ALA A 129 2.48 3.94 28.90
N TRP A 130 2.83 4.36 30.12
CA TRP A 130 3.26 5.71 30.42
C TRP A 130 4.58 6.08 29.75
N SER A 131 5.62 5.26 29.87
CA SER A 131 6.96 5.53 29.35
C SER A 131 7.01 5.45 27.83
N THR A 132 6.23 4.55 27.21
CA THR A 132 6.07 4.50 25.74
C THR A 132 5.45 5.79 25.21
N SER A 133 4.47 6.36 25.92
CA SER A 133 3.83 7.62 25.53
C SER A 133 4.77 8.85 25.58
N LYS A 134 5.98 8.71 26.15
CA LYS A 134 6.98 9.79 26.23
C LYS A 134 7.89 9.87 25.02
N ALA A 135 7.82 8.93 24.09
CA ALA A 135 8.62 8.95 22.88
C ALA A 135 8.16 10.10 21.95
N ASP A 136 9.09 10.67 21.17
CA ASP A 136 8.78 11.71 20.18
C ASP A 136 8.08 11.11 18.95
N ILE A 137 8.44 9.87 18.56
CA ILE A 137 7.81 9.10 17.47
C ILE A 137 7.60 7.68 17.97
N ILE A 138 6.44 7.09 17.69
CA ILE A 138 6.16 5.68 18.00
C ILE A 138 5.92 4.95 16.68
N CYS A 139 6.76 3.96 16.40
CA CYS A 139 6.62 3.08 15.25
C CYS A 139 6.13 1.69 15.70
N VAL A 140 5.25 1.09 14.92
CA VAL A 140 4.79 -0.30 15.08
C VAL A 140 5.13 -1.11 13.82
N ASN A 141 5.28 -2.42 13.96
CA ASN A 141 5.82 -3.26 12.89
C ASN A 141 4.80 -3.74 11.83
N SER A 142 3.51 -3.50 12.04
CA SER A 142 2.42 -3.97 11.19
C SER A 142 1.11 -3.26 11.56
N GLN A 143 0.12 -3.29 10.68
CA GLN A 143 -1.22 -2.79 10.97
C GLN A 143 -1.90 -3.63 12.06
N PHE A 144 -1.63 -4.94 12.10
CA PHE A 144 -2.06 -5.81 13.19
C PHE A 144 -1.53 -5.35 14.56
N THR A 145 -0.21 -5.13 14.67
CA THR A 145 0.39 -4.66 15.93
C THR A 145 -0.10 -3.28 16.32
N GLU A 146 -0.40 -2.41 15.36
CA GLU A 146 -1.04 -1.12 15.62
C GLU A 146 -2.34 -1.30 16.41
N GLY A 147 -3.22 -2.20 15.94
CA GLY A 147 -4.46 -2.54 16.64
C GLY A 147 -4.22 -3.04 18.07
N VAL A 148 -3.29 -3.98 18.24
CA VAL A 148 -2.97 -4.55 19.56
C VAL A 148 -2.41 -3.50 20.53
N VAL A 149 -1.54 -2.61 20.05
CA VAL A 149 -0.99 -1.50 20.85
C VAL A 149 -2.10 -0.56 21.30
N ARG A 150 -3.05 -0.24 20.41
CA ARG A 150 -4.20 0.61 20.75
C ARG A 150 -5.11 -0.04 21.79
N ASP A 151 -5.32 -1.34 21.72
CA ASP A 151 -6.15 -2.08 22.69
C ASP A 151 -5.47 -2.24 24.06
N THR A 152 -4.14 -2.38 24.08
CA THR A 152 -3.39 -2.74 25.29
C THR A 152 -2.87 -1.52 26.03
N LEU A 153 -2.12 -0.65 25.35
CA LEU A 153 -1.42 0.48 25.96
C LEU A 153 -2.33 1.70 25.93
N LYS A 154 -3.30 1.76 26.86
CA LYS A 154 -4.36 2.80 26.86
C LYS A 154 -3.83 4.25 26.80
N THR A 155 -2.68 4.55 27.40
CA THR A 155 -2.05 5.89 27.34
C THR A 155 -1.39 6.17 25.99
N VAL A 156 -1.04 5.15 25.22
CA VAL A 156 -0.48 5.20 23.86
C VAL A 156 -1.58 5.06 22.79
N SER A 157 -2.75 4.51 23.14
CA SER A 157 -3.85 4.22 22.21
C SER A 157 -4.31 5.40 21.37
N LYS A 158 -4.11 6.61 21.89
CA LYS A 158 -4.49 7.85 21.22
C LYS A 158 -3.30 8.53 20.52
N ALA A 159 -2.06 8.04 20.68
CA ALA A 159 -0.87 8.60 20.04
C ALA A 159 -0.88 8.32 18.51
N ASP A 160 -0.16 9.16 17.76
CA ASP A 160 0.09 8.93 16.34
C ASP A 160 1.09 7.77 16.20
N LEU A 161 0.66 6.67 15.58
CA LEU A 161 1.45 5.45 15.42
C LEU A 161 1.81 5.32 13.95
N HIS A 162 3.11 5.15 13.66
CA HIS A 162 3.58 4.94 12.30
C HIS A 162 3.84 3.46 12.07
N VAL A 163 3.26 2.88 11.01
CA VAL A 163 3.61 1.52 10.60
C VAL A 163 4.93 1.56 9.86
N LEU A 164 5.98 0.99 10.47
CA LEU A 164 7.29 0.80 9.86
C LEU A 164 7.55 -0.71 9.79
N TYR A 165 7.37 -1.28 8.60
CA TYR A 165 7.51 -2.72 8.40
C TYR A 165 8.96 -3.19 8.58
N PRO A 166 9.17 -4.37 9.19
CA PRO A 166 10.43 -5.08 9.15
C PRO A 166 10.96 -5.28 7.72
N THR A 167 12.23 -4.93 7.50
CA THR A 167 12.91 -5.07 6.22
C THR A 167 13.84 -6.29 6.21
N LEU A 168 14.22 -6.74 5.00
CA LEU A 168 15.23 -7.77 4.81
C LEU A 168 16.56 -7.16 4.36
N ASN A 169 17.67 -7.71 4.85
CA ASN A 169 18.98 -7.49 4.27
C ASN A 169 19.14 -8.39 3.03
N THR A 170 18.63 -7.93 1.88
CA THR A 170 18.62 -8.68 0.62
C THR A 170 20.01 -9.16 0.20
N THR A 171 21.04 -8.30 0.39
CA THR A 171 22.44 -8.63 0.07
C THR A 171 22.94 -9.88 0.78
N PHE A 172 22.45 -10.14 2.00
CA PHE A 172 22.79 -11.33 2.74
C PHE A 172 22.22 -12.61 2.09
N PHE A 173 20.97 -12.56 1.61
CA PHE A 173 20.32 -13.66 0.92
C PHE A 173 20.98 -13.93 -0.45
N ASP A 174 21.35 -12.86 -1.17
CA ASP A 174 21.93 -12.94 -2.50
C ASP A 174 23.35 -13.54 -2.49
N LYS A 175 24.15 -13.22 -1.46
CA LYS A 175 25.57 -13.63 -1.36
C LYS A 175 25.82 -14.93 -0.61
N ALA A 176 24.78 -15.53 0.00
CA ALA A 176 24.97 -16.73 0.81
C ALA A 176 25.40 -17.94 -0.04
N PRO A 177 26.45 -18.68 0.36
CA PRO A 177 26.98 -19.80 -0.41
C PRO A 177 25.94 -20.92 -0.55
N VAL A 178 25.89 -21.52 -1.73
CA VAL A 178 25.08 -22.71 -1.98
C VAL A 178 25.78 -23.90 -1.33
N ALA A 179 25.06 -24.66 -0.52
CA ALA A 179 25.56 -25.85 0.16
C ALA A 179 24.47 -26.91 0.19
N ASP A 180 24.86 -28.17 -0.03
CA ASP A 180 23.97 -29.31 0.06
C ASP A 180 23.53 -29.57 1.51
N ILE A 181 22.35 -30.15 1.65
CA ILE A 181 21.73 -30.45 2.94
C ILE A 181 21.72 -31.96 3.14
N GLU A 182 22.78 -32.47 3.76
CA GLU A 182 23.08 -33.91 3.87
C GLU A 182 21.99 -34.76 4.54
N PHE A 183 21.09 -34.16 5.32
CA PHE A 183 20.01 -34.89 6.02
C PHE A 183 18.72 -35.03 5.20
N ILE A 184 18.65 -34.45 3.99
CA ILE A 184 17.52 -34.63 3.08
C ILE A 184 17.90 -35.71 2.08
N PRO A 185 17.20 -36.86 2.03
CA PRO A 185 17.48 -37.90 1.04
C PRO A 185 17.34 -37.41 -0.40
N ASP A 186 18.20 -37.87 -1.30
CA ASP A 186 18.17 -37.51 -2.73
C ASP A 186 16.86 -37.90 -3.44
N THR A 187 16.13 -38.87 -2.88
CA THR A 187 14.83 -39.34 -3.39
C THR A 187 13.67 -38.38 -3.09
N VAL A 188 13.90 -37.33 -2.31
CA VAL A 188 12.86 -36.35 -1.93
C VAL A 188 12.65 -35.31 -3.03
N GLU A 189 11.43 -35.19 -3.51
CA GLU A 189 11.02 -34.18 -4.51
C GLU A 189 10.41 -32.95 -3.83
N HIS A 190 9.60 -33.14 -2.78
CA HIS A 190 8.84 -32.07 -2.12
C HIS A 190 9.33 -31.83 -0.70
N VAL A 191 9.92 -30.65 -0.46
CA VAL A 191 10.41 -30.25 0.87
C VAL A 191 9.50 -29.19 1.45
N PHE A 192 8.80 -29.53 2.53
CA PHE A 192 7.99 -28.60 3.31
C PHE A 192 8.78 -28.06 4.47
N LEU A 193 8.79 -26.75 4.64
CA LEU A 193 9.65 -26.09 5.61
C LEU A 193 8.83 -25.23 6.58
N SER A 194 8.89 -25.54 7.87
CA SER A 194 8.40 -24.65 8.93
C SER A 194 9.59 -24.02 9.64
N ILE A 195 9.70 -22.68 9.58
CA ILE A 195 10.74 -21.92 10.28
C ILE A 195 10.11 -21.04 11.35
N ASN A 196 10.28 -21.42 12.62
CA ASN A 196 9.75 -20.69 13.77
C ASN A 196 10.65 -20.88 14.99
N ARG A 197 10.62 -19.99 15.98
CA ARG A 197 11.23 -20.33 17.29
C ARG A 197 10.49 -21.53 17.89
N TYR A 198 11.20 -22.40 18.62
CA TYR A 198 10.60 -23.52 19.35
C TYR A 198 9.82 -23.02 20.59
N GLU A 199 8.72 -22.32 20.35
CA GLU A 199 7.85 -21.72 21.36
C GLU A 199 6.40 -22.17 21.12
N VAL A 200 5.66 -22.46 22.19
CA VAL A 200 4.30 -23.05 22.08
C VAL A 200 3.36 -22.16 21.27
N LYS A 201 3.50 -20.83 21.40
CA LYS A 201 2.67 -19.85 20.67
C LYS A 201 2.84 -19.90 19.15
N LYS A 202 3.92 -20.50 18.63
CA LYS A 202 4.17 -20.62 17.18
C LYS A 202 3.36 -21.75 16.54
N ASN A 203 2.69 -22.58 17.35
CA ASN A 203 1.74 -23.59 16.89
C ASN A 203 2.35 -24.56 15.85
N ILE A 204 3.60 -25.00 16.08
CA ILE A 204 4.34 -25.85 15.14
C ILE A 204 3.66 -27.22 14.97
N GLU A 205 2.89 -27.68 15.97
CA GLU A 205 2.07 -28.89 15.86
C GLU A 205 1.19 -28.90 14.60
N LEU A 206 0.66 -27.75 14.19
CA LEU A 206 -0.17 -27.63 12.99
C LEU A 206 0.55 -28.09 11.72
N ALA A 207 1.87 -27.84 11.61
CA ALA A 207 2.66 -28.30 10.47
C ALA A 207 2.84 -29.84 10.49
N LEU A 208 3.01 -30.43 11.68
CA LEU A 208 3.10 -31.88 11.85
C LEU A 208 1.77 -32.55 11.54
N GLU A 209 0.68 -32.03 12.09
CA GLU A 209 -0.68 -32.55 11.87
C GLU A 209 -1.10 -32.45 10.40
N ALA A 210 -0.78 -31.33 9.73
CA ALA A 210 -1.06 -31.16 8.30
C ALA A 210 -0.23 -32.11 7.43
N PHE A 211 1.03 -32.37 7.79
CA PHE A 211 1.90 -33.31 7.08
C PHE A 211 1.49 -34.77 7.32
N ALA A 212 1.06 -35.11 8.52
CA ALA A 212 0.48 -36.43 8.81
C ALA A 212 -0.83 -36.64 8.03
N LYS A 213 -1.69 -35.61 7.92
CA LYS A 213 -2.89 -35.68 7.08
C LYS A 213 -2.59 -35.78 5.59
N LEU A 214 -1.48 -35.22 5.13
CA LEU A 214 -1.02 -35.38 3.75
C LEU A 214 -0.71 -36.84 3.43
N HIS A 215 -0.20 -37.62 4.40
CA HIS A 215 0.02 -39.07 4.25
C HIS A 215 -1.28 -39.80 3.91
N ASP A 216 -2.39 -39.43 4.57
CA ASP A 216 -3.72 -40.04 4.31
C ASP A 216 -4.27 -39.71 2.90
N GLU A 217 -3.77 -38.65 2.25
CA GLU A 217 -4.25 -38.16 0.95
C GLU A 217 -3.34 -38.57 -0.24
N LEU A 218 -2.18 -39.20 0.01
CA LEU A 218 -1.20 -39.59 -1.01
C LEU A 218 -0.98 -41.11 -1.05
N ASP A 219 -0.63 -41.63 -2.23
CA ASP A 219 -0.17 -43.01 -2.34
C ASP A 219 1.23 -43.15 -1.70
N GLU A 220 1.60 -44.35 -1.21
CA GLU A 220 2.87 -44.57 -0.49
C GLU A 220 4.11 -44.07 -1.26
N ASP A 221 4.14 -44.26 -2.57
CA ASP A 221 5.28 -43.86 -3.41
C ASP A 221 5.37 -42.34 -3.59
N GLU A 222 4.23 -41.63 -3.57
CA GLU A 222 4.19 -40.17 -3.60
C GLU A 222 4.56 -39.58 -2.24
N PHE A 223 4.06 -40.18 -1.16
CA PHE A 223 4.39 -39.72 0.18
C PHE A 223 5.87 -39.89 0.47
N LYS A 224 6.51 -41.01 0.06
CA LYS A 224 7.97 -41.25 0.21
C LYS A 224 8.86 -40.15 -0.41
N LYS A 225 8.32 -39.35 -1.34
CA LYS A 225 9.02 -38.22 -1.96
C LYS A 225 8.85 -36.90 -1.20
N CYS A 226 8.05 -36.88 -0.13
CA CYS A 226 7.79 -35.70 0.69
C CYS A 226 8.67 -35.70 1.93
N PHE A 227 9.14 -34.53 2.36
CA PHE A 227 9.98 -34.37 3.54
C PHE A 227 9.63 -33.09 4.30
N LEU A 228 9.45 -33.19 5.61
CA LEU A 228 9.15 -32.06 6.49
C LEU A 228 10.38 -31.62 7.27
N ILE A 229 10.72 -30.34 7.17
CA ILE A 229 11.76 -29.72 7.98
C ILE A 229 11.10 -28.79 9.00
N ILE A 230 11.32 -29.10 10.27
CA ILE A 230 11.03 -28.18 11.37
C ILE A 230 12.34 -27.53 11.78
N ALA A 231 12.51 -26.25 11.46
CA ALA A 231 13.70 -25.48 11.77
C ALA A 231 13.34 -24.31 12.68
N GLY A 232 14.25 -23.96 13.60
CA GLY A 232 13.89 -22.93 14.56
C GLY A 232 14.94 -22.49 15.53
N GLY A 233 14.80 -21.25 16.01
CA GLY A 233 15.60 -20.77 17.14
C GLY A 233 15.34 -21.63 18.38
N TYR A 234 16.42 -22.17 18.95
CA TYR A 234 16.43 -23.05 20.10
C TYR A 234 17.47 -22.55 21.11
N ASP A 235 17.00 -22.13 22.28
CA ASP A 235 17.85 -21.77 23.40
C ASP A 235 17.94 -22.94 24.40
N LYS A 236 19.15 -23.46 24.61
CA LYS A 236 19.46 -24.54 25.56
C LYS A 236 19.23 -24.12 27.03
N LEU A 237 19.11 -22.83 27.30
CA LEU A 237 18.84 -22.28 28.63
C LEU A 237 17.34 -22.00 28.84
N ASN A 238 16.52 -22.11 27.79
CA ASN A 238 15.08 -21.90 27.87
C ASN A 238 14.34 -23.24 28.03
N ASN A 239 13.79 -23.47 29.23
CA ASN A 239 13.01 -24.67 29.54
C ASN A 239 11.79 -24.87 28.63
N GLU A 240 11.17 -23.80 28.13
CA GLU A 240 10.06 -23.92 27.16
C GLU A 240 10.57 -24.50 25.84
N ASN A 241 11.71 -24.05 25.33
CA ASN A 241 12.28 -24.58 24.09
C ASN A 241 12.64 -26.06 24.23
N ILE A 242 13.25 -26.46 25.36
CA ILE A 242 13.61 -27.86 25.63
C ILE A 242 12.35 -28.74 25.67
N THR A 243 11.37 -28.35 26.47
CA THR A 243 10.14 -29.15 26.69
C THR A 243 9.27 -29.19 25.44
N TYR A 244 9.13 -28.08 24.73
CA TYR A 244 8.34 -28.01 23.51
C TYR A 244 9.00 -28.75 22.34
N TYR A 245 10.33 -28.67 22.19
CA TYR A 245 11.04 -29.50 21.21
C TYR A 245 10.82 -31.00 21.47
N ALA A 246 10.94 -31.45 22.74
CA ALA A 246 10.66 -32.83 23.10
C ALA A 246 9.20 -33.22 22.84
N LYS A 247 8.26 -32.31 23.10
CA LYS A 247 6.84 -32.48 22.77
C LYS A 247 6.64 -32.64 21.27
N LEU A 248 7.21 -31.79 20.42
CA LEU A 248 7.06 -31.86 18.97
C LEU A 248 7.62 -33.17 18.40
N ARG A 249 8.74 -33.65 18.93
CA ARG A 249 9.28 -34.98 18.61
C ARG A 249 8.30 -36.09 18.94
N LYS A 250 7.73 -36.05 20.15
CA LYS A 250 6.71 -37.01 20.57
C LYS A 250 5.43 -36.90 19.72
N VAL A 251 4.99 -35.71 19.37
CA VAL A 251 3.82 -35.50 18.49
C VAL A 251 4.07 -36.11 17.11
N ALA A 252 5.28 -35.96 16.55
CA ALA A 252 5.62 -36.61 15.29
C ALA A 252 5.60 -38.15 15.39
N GLU A 253 6.06 -38.71 16.52
CA GLU A 253 5.98 -40.15 16.82
C GLU A 253 4.52 -40.61 17.00
N ASP A 254 3.71 -39.86 17.75
CA ASP A 254 2.29 -40.14 18.01
C ASP A 254 1.43 -40.03 16.73
N LEU A 255 1.86 -39.18 15.77
CA LEU A 255 1.25 -39.04 14.44
C LEU A 255 1.81 -40.03 13.40
N GLU A 256 2.70 -40.95 13.82
CA GLU A 256 3.30 -41.97 12.95
C GLU A 256 4.06 -41.41 11.74
N ILE A 257 4.64 -40.21 11.85
CA ILE A 257 5.45 -39.61 10.77
C ILE A 257 6.79 -40.37 10.67
N PRO A 258 7.16 -40.93 9.51
CA PRO A 258 8.39 -41.71 9.37
C PRO A 258 9.64 -40.89 9.67
N SER A 259 10.59 -41.50 10.39
CA SER A 259 11.79 -40.82 10.90
C SER A 259 12.73 -40.31 9.79
N GLU A 260 12.65 -40.94 8.62
CA GLU A 260 13.37 -40.67 7.40
C GLU A 260 12.73 -39.55 6.55
N GLN A 261 11.54 -39.06 6.95
CA GLN A 261 10.81 -38.00 6.25
C GLN A 261 10.65 -36.71 7.06
N ILE A 262 11.29 -36.63 8.23
CA ILE A 262 11.22 -35.45 9.09
C ILE A 262 12.57 -35.11 9.72
N ALA A 263 12.97 -33.85 9.62
CA ALA A 263 14.14 -33.31 10.31
C ALA A 263 13.78 -32.18 11.28
N PHE A 264 14.39 -32.23 12.46
CA PHE A 264 14.29 -31.16 13.46
C PHE A 264 15.64 -30.46 13.60
N ILE A 265 15.70 -29.18 13.22
CA ILE A 265 16.94 -28.40 13.21
C ILE A 265 16.85 -27.33 14.30
N LYS A 266 17.82 -27.37 15.21
CA LYS A 266 17.96 -26.40 16.32
C LYS A 266 18.92 -25.30 15.91
N SER A 267 18.43 -24.05 15.91
CA SER A 267 19.18 -22.83 15.63
C SER A 267 20.07 -22.97 14.37
N PRO A 268 19.47 -23.19 13.18
CA PRO A 268 20.25 -23.30 11.95
C PRO A 268 21.13 -22.06 11.76
N SER A 269 22.36 -22.26 11.28
CA SER A 269 23.19 -21.12 10.85
C SER A 269 22.48 -20.35 9.73
N ASP A 270 22.79 -19.07 9.53
CA ASP A 270 22.12 -18.31 8.48
C ASP A 270 22.35 -18.92 7.07
N VAL A 271 23.53 -19.51 6.83
CA VAL A 271 23.83 -20.26 5.60
C VAL A 271 22.94 -21.51 5.50
N THR A 272 22.79 -22.26 6.59
CA THR A 272 21.89 -23.41 6.64
C THR A 272 20.44 -22.97 6.40
N LYS A 273 19.98 -21.89 7.04
CA LYS A 273 18.62 -21.32 6.89
C LYS A 273 18.33 -20.97 5.44
N ILE A 274 19.26 -20.31 4.75
CA ILE A 274 19.09 -19.94 3.35
C ILE A 274 19.06 -21.18 2.46
N ASN A 275 19.94 -22.17 2.69
CA ASN A 275 19.94 -23.38 1.87
C ASN A 275 18.69 -24.23 2.09
N ILE A 276 18.16 -24.35 3.32
CA ILE A 276 16.87 -25.05 3.54
C ILE A 276 15.71 -24.28 2.90
N LEU A 277 15.72 -22.93 2.93
CA LEU A 277 14.75 -22.11 2.18
C LEU A 277 14.86 -22.37 0.68
N ARG A 278 16.07 -22.37 0.11
CA ARG A 278 16.31 -22.68 -1.32
C ARG A 278 15.78 -24.06 -1.69
N ARG A 279 15.96 -25.06 -0.83
CA ARG A 279 15.52 -26.44 -1.06
C ARG A 279 14.02 -26.64 -0.86
N ALA A 280 13.36 -25.78 -0.07
CA ALA A 280 11.94 -25.87 0.18
C ALA A 280 11.11 -25.69 -1.11
N SER A 281 10.07 -26.51 -1.24
CA SER A 281 8.99 -26.37 -2.22
C SER A 281 7.94 -25.37 -1.73
N MET A 282 7.70 -25.33 -0.41
CA MET A 282 6.76 -24.41 0.23
C MET A 282 7.18 -24.17 1.68
N VAL A 283 6.94 -22.96 2.17
CA VAL A 283 7.15 -22.58 3.58
C VAL A 283 5.81 -22.57 4.32
N ILE A 284 5.73 -23.34 5.40
CA ILE A 284 4.56 -23.42 6.29
C ILE A 284 4.76 -22.46 7.47
N TYR A 285 3.92 -21.45 7.57
CA TYR A 285 3.92 -20.45 8.62
C TYR A 285 2.70 -20.57 9.53
N THR A 286 2.85 -21.36 10.59
CA THR A 286 1.79 -21.74 11.54
C THR A 286 1.40 -20.75 12.65
N PRO A 287 2.15 -19.69 12.97
CA PRO A 287 1.74 -18.77 14.05
C PRO A 287 0.39 -18.09 13.79
N ARG A 288 -0.47 -18.05 14.81
CA ARG A 288 -1.71 -17.26 14.81
C ARG A 288 -1.48 -15.89 15.42
N ASN A 289 -2.15 -14.86 14.93
CA ASN A 289 -2.04 -13.50 15.48
C ASN A 289 -0.58 -13.04 15.63
N GLU A 290 0.28 -13.47 14.70
CA GLU A 290 1.66 -13.04 14.65
C GLU A 290 1.73 -11.55 14.35
N HIS A 291 2.75 -10.86 14.85
CA HIS A 291 2.89 -9.42 14.69
C HIS A 291 2.99 -9.05 13.21
N PHE A 292 4.17 -9.15 12.59
CA PHE A 292 4.33 -9.00 11.14
C PHE A 292 4.63 -10.35 10.45
N GLY A 293 5.53 -11.14 11.03
CA GLY A 293 6.01 -12.38 10.43
C GLY A 293 7.06 -12.13 9.35
N ILE A 294 8.33 -12.05 9.74
CA ILE A 294 9.43 -11.81 8.79
C ILE A 294 9.71 -13.02 7.89
N VAL A 295 9.48 -14.24 8.38
CA VAL A 295 9.71 -15.50 7.65
C VAL A 295 8.88 -15.58 6.35
N PRO A 296 7.59 -15.19 6.34
CA PRO A 296 6.85 -14.99 5.09
C PRO A 296 7.58 -14.11 4.06
N ILE A 297 8.17 -12.99 4.48
CA ILE A 297 8.93 -12.12 3.57
C ILE A 297 10.23 -12.78 3.13
N GLU A 298 10.96 -13.45 4.04
CA GLU A 298 12.17 -14.21 3.69
C GLU A 298 11.85 -15.30 2.66
N ALA A 299 10.74 -16.00 2.83
CA ALA A 299 10.26 -17.03 1.92
C ALA A 299 9.85 -16.43 0.56
N MET A 300 9.04 -15.37 0.55
CA MET A 300 8.62 -14.68 -0.67
C MET A 300 9.82 -14.11 -1.44
N TYR A 301 10.81 -13.53 -0.75
CA TYR A 301 12.05 -13.05 -1.37
C TYR A 301 12.86 -14.18 -2.00
N MET A 302 12.85 -15.35 -1.37
CA MET A 302 13.47 -16.59 -1.88
C MET A 302 12.57 -17.34 -2.89
N GLU A 303 11.51 -16.71 -3.39
CA GLU A 303 10.57 -17.25 -4.39
C GLU A 303 9.85 -18.52 -3.89
N LYS A 304 9.62 -18.61 -2.59
CA LYS A 304 8.93 -19.72 -1.95
C LYS A 304 7.50 -19.33 -1.63
N CYS A 305 6.58 -20.16 -2.10
CA CYS A 305 5.17 -20.04 -1.72
C CYS A 305 5.05 -20.17 -0.21
N VAL A 306 4.28 -19.26 0.39
CA VAL A 306 4.03 -19.26 1.84
C VAL A 306 2.61 -19.72 2.09
N LEU A 307 2.46 -20.79 2.87
CA LEU A 307 1.18 -21.20 3.47
C LEU A 307 1.14 -20.68 4.89
N ALA A 308 0.27 -19.72 5.19
CA ALA A 308 0.16 -19.11 6.50
C ALA A 308 -1.26 -19.14 7.06
N CYS A 309 -1.37 -18.97 8.38
CA CYS A 309 -2.66 -18.73 9.04
C CYS A 309 -3.28 -17.41 8.54
N ASP A 310 -4.60 -17.37 8.38
CA ASP A 310 -5.39 -16.21 7.96
C ASP A 310 -5.56 -15.12 9.04
N SER A 311 -4.56 -14.93 9.91
CA SER A 311 -4.60 -13.99 11.03
C SER A 311 -3.25 -13.30 11.27
N GLY A 312 -3.27 -12.10 11.87
CA GLY A 312 -2.07 -11.33 12.16
C GLY A 312 -1.43 -10.67 10.94
N GLY A 313 -0.19 -10.21 11.08
CA GLY A 313 0.56 -9.53 10.02
C GLY A 313 0.87 -10.33 8.75
N PRO A 314 0.91 -11.69 8.72
CA PRO A 314 1.03 -12.43 7.46
C PRO A 314 -0.08 -12.10 6.44
N THR A 315 -1.25 -11.65 6.90
CA THR A 315 -2.35 -11.21 6.03
C THR A 315 -2.07 -9.91 5.29
N GLU A 316 -1.08 -9.14 5.74
CA GLU A 316 -0.66 -7.88 5.11
C GLU A 316 0.32 -8.15 3.95
N SER A 317 1.19 -9.16 4.11
CA SER A 317 2.20 -9.53 3.11
C SER A 317 1.71 -10.52 2.06
N ILE A 318 0.91 -11.51 2.44
CA ILE A 318 0.45 -12.59 1.55
C ILE A 318 -0.90 -12.24 0.93
N VAL A 319 -0.97 -12.23 -0.40
CA VAL A 319 -2.24 -12.23 -1.15
C VAL A 319 -2.65 -13.67 -1.41
N ASN A 320 -3.68 -14.12 -0.69
CA ASN A 320 -4.18 -15.50 -0.77
C ASN A 320 -4.48 -15.91 -2.22
N GLY A 321 -3.91 -17.03 -2.67
CA GLY A 321 -4.05 -17.58 -4.01
C GLY A 321 -3.27 -16.86 -5.11
N ARG A 322 -2.47 -15.84 -4.76
CA ARG A 322 -1.62 -15.13 -5.73
C ARG A 322 -0.15 -15.14 -5.36
N THR A 323 0.18 -14.94 -4.08
CA THR A 323 1.57 -14.90 -3.60
C THR A 323 1.87 -15.95 -2.54
N GLY A 324 0.90 -16.82 -2.25
CA GLY A 324 0.86 -17.73 -1.12
C GLY A 324 -0.58 -18.08 -0.75
N PHE A 325 -0.77 -18.84 0.31
CA PHE A 325 -2.08 -19.24 0.83
C PHE A 325 -2.30 -18.71 2.25
N LEU A 326 -3.49 -18.20 2.49
CA LEU A 326 -4.00 -17.87 3.82
C LEU A 326 -5.13 -18.85 4.15
N CYS A 327 -4.94 -19.65 5.19
CA CYS A 327 -5.88 -20.70 5.59
C CYS A 327 -6.30 -20.55 7.05
N PRO A 328 -7.50 -21.02 7.40
CA PRO A 328 -7.86 -21.23 8.80
C PRO A 328 -6.82 -22.15 9.46
N PRO A 329 -6.49 -21.94 10.75
CA PRO A 329 -5.37 -22.59 11.40
C PRO A 329 -5.71 -24.01 11.88
N ASP A 330 -6.15 -24.86 10.96
CA ASP A 330 -6.52 -26.27 11.15
C ASP A 330 -5.77 -27.18 10.18
N ALA A 331 -5.51 -28.41 10.62
CA ALA A 331 -4.67 -29.35 9.88
C ALA A 331 -5.26 -29.76 8.52
N TYR A 332 -6.59 -29.76 8.38
CA TYR A 332 -7.24 -30.14 7.12
C TYR A 332 -7.01 -29.05 6.06
N SER A 333 -7.29 -27.78 6.39
CA SER A 333 -7.07 -26.66 5.47
C SER A 333 -5.61 -26.59 5.01
N PHE A 334 -4.66 -26.79 5.93
CA PHE A 334 -3.24 -26.82 5.60
C PHE A 334 -2.87 -28.03 4.73
N SER A 335 -3.35 -29.24 5.06
CA SER A 335 -3.02 -30.46 4.28
C SER A 335 -3.49 -30.36 2.84
N ARG A 336 -4.65 -29.74 2.57
CA ARG A 336 -5.16 -29.50 1.21
C ARG A 336 -4.20 -28.66 0.35
N VAL A 337 -3.54 -27.68 0.96
CA VAL A 337 -2.55 -26.85 0.27
C VAL A 337 -1.23 -27.61 0.09
N LEU A 338 -0.82 -28.43 1.07
CA LEU A 338 0.35 -29.30 0.91
C LEU A 338 0.12 -30.35 -0.20
N LEU A 339 -1.08 -30.93 -0.27
CA LEU A 339 -1.47 -31.85 -1.34
C LEU A 339 -1.35 -31.16 -2.70
N LYS A 340 -1.84 -29.92 -2.81
CA LYS A 340 -1.68 -29.10 -4.01
C LYS A 340 -0.20 -28.87 -4.35
N ALA A 341 0.67 -28.72 -3.36
CA ALA A 341 2.10 -28.57 -3.58
C ALA A 341 2.80 -29.83 -4.09
N VAL A 342 2.28 -31.01 -3.75
CA VAL A 342 2.75 -32.29 -4.31
C VAL A 342 2.20 -32.49 -5.72
N LYS A 343 0.90 -32.25 -5.93
CA LYS A 343 0.21 -32.52 -7.21
C LYS A 343 0.46 -31.45 -8.27
N SER A 344 0.83 -30.23 -7.89
CA SER A 344 1.01 -29.08 -8.80
C SER A 344 2.20 -28.21 -8.37
N PRO A 345 3.43 -28.77 -8.34
CA PRO A 345 4.61 -28.07 -7.83
C PRO A 345 4.98 -26.82 -8.65
N GLU A 346 4.68 -26.80 -9.95
CA GLU A 346 4.91 -25.63 -10.81
C GLU A 346 4.03 -24.45 -10.44
N GLU A 347 2.75 -24.69 -10.13
CA GLU A 347 1.81 -23.65 -9.68
C GLU A 347 2.24 -23.08 -8.33
N ILE A 348 2.74 -23.92 -7.42
CA ILE A 348 3.29 -23.47 -6.14
C ILE A 348 4.54 -22.63 -6.35
N ALA A 349 5.44 -23.04 -7.25
CA ALA A 349 6.62 -22.24 -7.59
C ALA A 349 6.22 -20.87 -8.17
N GLU A 350 5.19 -20.82 -9.02
CA GLU A 350 4.65 -19.57 -9.56
C GLU A 350 4.10 -18.63 -8.49
N LEU A 351 3.33 -19.15 -7.53
CA LEU A 351 2.85 -18.36 -6.38
C LEU A 351 4.02 -17.81 -5.54
N GLY A 352 5.09 -18.59 -5.38
CA GLY A 352 6.32 -18.15 -4.73
C GLY A 352 7.00 -17.00 -5.48
N ARG A 353 7.13 -17.13 -6.81
CA ARG A 353 7.64 -16.06 -7.69
C ARG A 353 6.79 -14.81 -7.57
N ASN A 354 5.48 -14.92 -7.73
CA ASN A 354 4.52 -13.81 -7.60
C ASN A 354 4.63 -13.08 -6.26
N GLY A 355 4.98 -13.77 -5.17
CA GLY A 355 5.26 -13.14 -3.88
C GLY A 355 6.44 -12.17 -3.90
N LYS A 356 7.44 -12.42 -4.74
CA LYS A 356 8.55 -11.49 -5.00
C LYS A 356 8.15 -10.32 -5.92
N LEU A 357 7.09 -10.42 -6.73
CA LEU A 357 6.79 -9.47 -7.84
C LEU A 357 5.71 -8.40 -7.56
N ARG A 358 5.25 -8.16 -6.32
CA ARG A 358 4.04 -7.35 -6.02
C ARG A 358 4.16 -5.81 -6.31
N MET A 359 4.05 -5.39 -7.60
CA MET A 359 3.78 -4.05 -8.24
C MET A 359 3.34 -4.25 -9.72
N PRO A 360 2.64 -3.32 -10.44
CA PRO A 360 2.24 -3.54 -11.85
C PRO A 360 3.44 -3.42 -12.79
N THR A 361 4.15 -4.53 -12.90
CA THR A 361 5.32 -4.73 -13.73
C THR A 361 4.96 -5.64 -14.90
N ILE A 362 5.70 -5.54 -16.00
CA ILE A 362 5.69 -6.56 -17.03
C ILE A 362 6.90 -7.45 -16.79
N SER A 363 6.64 -8.71 -16.47
CA SER A 363 7.65 -9.76 -16.42
C SER A 363 7.92 -10.29 -17.83
N VAL A 364 9.14 -10.16 -18.32
CA VAL A 364 9.56 -10.63 -19.64
C VAL A 364 10.79 -11.49 -19.53
N LYS A 365 10.71 -12.72 -20.04
CA LYS A 365 11.86 -13.61 -20.15
C LYS A 365 12.93 -12.97 -21.03
N LYS A 366 14.18 -12.94 -20.56
CA LYS A 366 15.34 -12.36 -21.25
C LYS A 366 15.52 -12.93 -22.65
N ARG A 367 15.42 -14.24 -22.81
CA ARG A 367 15.53 -14.89 -24.13
C ARG A 367 14.47 -14.36 -25.10
N LEU A 368 13.23 -14.17 -24.64
CA LEU A 368 12.17 -13.60 -25.46
C LEU A 368 12.48 -12.15 -25.80
N LEU A 369 12.94 -11.36 -24.84
CA LEU A 369 13.43 -10.01 -25.08
C LEU A 369 14.53 -10.00 -26.15
N ASP A 370 15.55 -10.82 -26.02
CA ASP A 370 16.67 -10.93 -26.96
C ASP A 370 16.25 -11.43 -28.35
N GLU A 371 15.36 -12.42 -28.40
CA GLU A 371 14.79 -12.98 -29.64
C GLU A 371 13.98 -11.92 -30.38
N PHE A 372 13.08 -11.23 -29.66
CA PHE A 372 12.25 -10.18 -30.24
C PHE A 372 13.03 -8.92 -30.56
N LEU A 373 14.11 -8.61 -29.85
CA LEU A 373 15.00 -7.50 -30.19
C LEU A 373 15.99 -7.88 -31.31
N GLY A 374 16.24 -9.17 -31.54
CA GLY A 374 17.15 -9.67 -32.58
C GLY A 374 18.63 -9.52 -32.24
N LYS A 375 18.95 -9.19 -30.98
CA LYS A 375 20.31 -9.07 -30.42
C LYS A 375 20.23 -9.35 -28.92
N GLN A 376 21.28 -9.96 -28.37
CA GLN A 376 21.45 -10.10 -26.92
C GLN A 376 21.89 -8.79 -26.27
N TYR A 377 21.16 -8.35 -25.24
CA TYR A 377 21.51 -7.17 -24.44
C TYR A 377 22.15 -7.59 -23.12
N SER A 378 23.18 -6.85 -22.71
CA SER A 378 23.58 -6.84 -21.30
C SER A 378 22.51 -6.11 -20.47
N GLU A 379 22.43 -6.43 -19.18
CA GLU A 379 21.48 -5.81 -18.26
C GLU A 379 21.60 -4.29 -18.26
N LYS A 380 22.84 -3.79 -18.25
CA LYS A 380 23.13 -2.35 -18.29
C LYS A 380 22.69 -1.70 -19.61
N GLU A 381 22.94 -2.34 -20.75
CA GLU A 381 22.50 -1.80 -22.05
C GLU A 381 20.97 -1.76 -22.15
N LEU A 382 20.27 -2.75 -21.57
CA LEU A 382 18.81 -2.77 -21.56
C LEU A 382 18.23 -1.73 -20.60
N ASP A 383 18.83 -1.56 -19.43
CA ASP A 383 18.44 -0.53 -18.46
C ASP A 383 18.62 0.87 -19.03
N GLU A 384 19.79 1.16 -19.63
CA GLU A 384 20.04 2.42 -20.33
C GLU A 384 19.02 2.65 -21.48
N LEU A 385 18.71 1.62 -22.26
CA LEU A 385 17.70 1.69 -23.33
C LEU A 385 16.28 1.94 -22.78
N CYS A 386 15.91 1.29 -21.68
CA CYS A 386 14.62 1.50 -21.03
C CYS A 386 14.54 2.93 -20.51
N PHE A 387 15.56 3.41 -19.81
CA PHE A 387 15.64 4.76 -19.27
C PHE A 387 15.52 5.83 -20.37
N ASP A 388 16.24 5.65 -21.48
CA ASP A 388 16.16 6.55 -22.65
C ASP A 388 14.76 6.57 -23.28
N TYR A 389 14.01 5.46 -23.20
CA TYR A 389 12.62 5.35 -23.65
C TYR A 389 11.60 5.79 -22.58
N GLY A 390 12.04 6.21 -21.39
CA GLY A 390 11.16 6.58 -20.27
C GLY A 390 10.54 5.39 -19.53
N LEU A 391 11.22 4.25 -19.53
CA LEU A 391 10.90 3.04 -18.77
C LEU A 391 11.97 2.79 -17.71
N GLU A 392 11.65 1.97 -16.72
CA GLU A 392 12.58 1.57 -15.67
C GLU A 392 12.62 0.04 -15.56
N VAL A 393 13.81 -0.54 -15.51
CA VAL A 393 13.98 -1.96 -15.16
C VAL A 393 13.96 -2.05 -13.64
N ASP A 394 12.81 -2.42 -13.08
CA ASP A 394 12.59 -2.50 -11.63
C ASP A 394 13.41 -3.64 -10.99
N ASP A 395 13.46 -4.80 -11.65
CA ASP A 395 14.12 -6.00 -11.09
C ASP A 395 14.47 -7.03 -12.18
N ILE A 396 15.39 -7.94 -11.87
CA ILE A 396 15.75 -9.11 -12.70
C ILE A 396 15.69 -10.36 -11.81
N VAL A 397 14.69 -11.21 -12.06
CA VAL A 397 14.47 -12.46 -11.33
C VAL A 397 14.87 -13.66 -12.18
N LYS A 398 15.17 -14.81 -11.57
CA LYS A 398 15.50 -16.04 -12.32
C LYS A 398 14.36 -17.03 -12.18
N GLU A 399 13.76 -17.42 -13.30
CA GLU A 399 12.67 -18.40 -13.32
C GLU A 399 13.11 -19.67 -14.05
N LYS A 400 12.74 -20.83 -13.52
CA LYS A 400 12.94 -22.09 -14.25
C LYS A 400 11.88 -22.23 -15.34
N ASN A 401 12.32 -22.49 -16.57
CA ASN A 401 11.44 -22.86 -17.67
C ASN A 401 10.92 -24.30 -17.51
N ASP A 402 10.02 -24.73 -18.40
CA ASP A 402 9.41 -26.08 -18.34
C ASP A 402 10.41 -27.23 -18.50
N ALA A 403 11.62 -26.94 -18.99
CA ALA A 403 12.72 -27.90 -19.09
C ALA A 403 13.64 -27.87 -17.85
N GLY A 404 13.28 -27.10 -16.82
CA GLY A 404 14.02 -26.95 -15.57
C GLY A 404 15.25 -26.04 -15.65
N VAL A 405 15.47 -25.36 -16.78
CA VAL A 405 16.61 -24.44 -16.99
C VAL A 405 16.26 -23.06 -16.44
N GLU A 406 17.13 -22.50 -15.60
CA GLU A 406 16.99 -21.13 -15.09
C GLU A 406 17.17 -20.10 -16.22
N GLU A 407 16.21 -19.18 -16.31
CA GLU A 407 16.13 -18.12 -17.31
C GLU A 407 15.90 -16.79 -16.59
N ASP A 408 16.65 -15.76 -16.95
CA ASP A 408 16.45 -14.41 -16.40
C ASP A 408 15.10 -13.86 -16.90
N VAL A 409 14.35 -13.19 -16.03
CA VAL A 409 13.08 -12.52 -16.28
C VAL A 409 13.19 -11.09 -15.79
N PHE A 410 13.08 -10.15 -16.72
CA PHE A 410 13.12 -8.72 -16.45
C PHE A 410 11.73 -8.24 -16.04
N LYS A 411 11.66 -7.50 -14.95
CA LYS A 411 10.49 -6.71 -14.59
C LYS A 411 10.69 -5.29 -15.06
N ILE A 412 9.85 -4.85 -15.98
CA ILE A 412 9.93 -3.51 -16.55
C ILE A 412 8.69 -2.73 -16.12
N GLU A 413 8.89 -1.54 -15.56
CA GLU A 413 7.83 -0.61 -15.22
C GLU A 413 7.36 0.13 -16.48
N ILE A 414 6.03 0.18 -16.66
CA ILE A 414 5.40 0.78 -17.83
C ILE A 414 4.47 1.93 -17.41
N PRO A 415 4.52 3.09 -18.10
CA PRO A 415 3.57 4.18 -17.89
C PRO A 415 2.11 3.74 -18.04
N ALA A 416 1.26 4.08 -17.07
CA ALA A 416 -0.14 3.66 -17.03
C ALA A 416 -1.01 4.18 -18.20
N ASN A 417 -0.52 5.14 -18.98
CA ASN A 417 -1.14 5.68 -20.19
C ASN A 417 -0.78 4.87 -21.46
N ARG A 418 0.29 4.06 -21.45
CA ARG A 418 0.80 3.34 -22.63
C ARG A 418 0.42 1.86 -22.63
N TYR A 419 -0.85 1.59 -22.95
CA TYR A 419 -1.40 0.21 -22.98
C TYR A 419 -0.73 -0.70 -24.01
N ASP A 420 -0.17 -0.12 -25.07
CA ASP A 420 0.56 -0.84 -26.11
C ASP A 420 1.88 -1.44 -25.62
N LEU A 421 2.36 -1.07 -24.43
CA LEU A 421 3.61 -1.58 -23.85
C LEU A 421 3.40 -2.70 -22.82
N LEU A 422 2.15 -3.11 -22.56
CA LEU A 422 1.81 -4.08 -21.50
C LEU A 422 2.15 -5.55 -21.83
N CYS A 423 2.74 -5.81 -22.99
CA CYS A 423 3.17 -7.13 -23.46
C CYS A 423 4.54 -7.05 -24.14
N VAL A 424 5.23 -8.20 -24.26
CA VAL A 424 6.58 -8.25 -24.86
C VAL A 424 6.54 -7.82 -26.32
N GLU A 425 5.49 -8.18 -27.06
CA GLU A 425 5.24 -7.83 -28.45
C GLU A 425 5.26 -6.32 -28.67
N GLY A 426 4.54 -5.61 -27.80
CA GLY A 426 4.39 -4.16 -27.87
C GLY A 426 5.63 -3.41 -27.42
N LEU A 427 6.18 -3.82 -26.28
CA LEU A 427 7.40 -3.26 -25.70
C LEU A 427 8.58 -3.37 -26.68
N THR A 428 8.90 -4.57 -27.13
CA THR A 428 10.06 -4.81 -28.01
C THR A 428 9.90 -4.14 -29.36
N ARG A 429 8.68 -4.08 -29.91
CA ARG A 429 8.39 -3.31 -31.12
C ARG A 429 8.64 -1.82 -30.92
N ALA A 430 8.17 -1.25 -29.81
CA ALA A 430 8.38 0.16 -29.51
C ALA A 430 9.88 0.48 -29.38
N LEU A 431 10.65 -0.35 -28.67
CA LEU A 431 12.10 -0.19 -28.54
C LEU A 431 12.84 -0.33 -29.87
N LYS A 432 12.42 -1.25 -30.75
CA LYS A 432 12.98 -1.39 -32.10
C LYS A 432 12.70 -0.17 -32.98
N VAL A 433 11.50 0.39 -32.90
CA VAL A 433 11.14 1.62 -33.62
C VAL A 433 11.94 2.81 -33.07
N PHE A 434 12.10 2.91 -31.75
CA PHE A 434 12.91 3.94 -31.10
C PHE A 434 14.37 3.93 -31.58
N ARG A 435 14.91 2.73 -31.78
CA ARG A 435 16.26 2.49 -32.32
C ARG A 435 16.32 2.52 -33.87
N LYS A 436 15.20 2.81 -34.54
CA LYS A 436 15.04 2.86 -36.00
C LYS A 436 15.41 1.58 -36.75
N GLU A 437 15.31 0.43 -36.10
CA GLU A 437 15.60 -0.86 -36.71
C GLU A 437 14.43 -1.37 -37.56
N VAL A 438 13.21 -0.99 -37.16
CA VAL A 438 11.98 -1.34 -37.87
C VAL A 438 11.11 -0.11 -38.02
N LYS A 439 10.27 -0.10 -39.05
CA LYS A 439 9.20 0.89 -39.18
C LYS A 439 7.98 0.46 -38.39
N THR A 440 7.18 1.42 -37.93
CA THR A 440 5.88 1.15 -37.33
C THR A 440 5.01 0.36 -38.31
N PRO A 441 4.45 -0.81 -37.90
CA PRO A 441 3.59 -1.59 -38.77
C PRO A 441 2.26 -0.87 -39.02
N LYS A 442 1.65 -1.17 -40.17
CA LYS A 442 0.29 -0.69 -40.50
C LYS A 442 -0.71 -1.78 -40.17
N PHE A 443 -1.63 -1.49 -39.26
CA PHE A 443 -2.72 -2.38 -38.87
C PHE A 443 -3.90 -2.17 -39.82
N ASN A 444 -4.30 -3.22 -40.52
CA ASN A 444 -5.32 -3.14 -41.56
C ASN A 444 -6.54 -3.99 -41.19
N VAL A 445 -7.73 -3.43 -41.39
CA VAL A 445 -8.99 -4.19 -41.32
C VAL A 445 -9.27 -4.79 -42.70
N VAL A 446 -9.40 -6.12 -42.78
CA VAL A 446 -9.72 -6.80 -44.04
C VAL A 446 -11.22 -6.76 -44.32
N LYS A 447 -11.60 -6.95 -45.59
CA LYS A 447 -13.01 -7.09 -45.99
C LYS A 447 -13.34 -8.57 -46.22
N PRO A 448 -13.96 -9.27 -45.25
CA PRO A 448 -14.33 -10.67 -45.44
C PRO A 448 -15.48 -10.79 -46.44
N ALA A 449 -15.55 -11.91 -47.15
CA ALA A 449 -16.67 -12.21 -48.06
C ALA A 449 -18.00 -12.36 -47.31
N LYS A 450 -17.94 -12.85 -46.07
CA LYS A 450 -19.06 -12.94 -45.13
C LYS A 450 -18.54 -12.62 -43.72
N PRO A 451 -18.77 -11.40 -43.20
CA PRO A 451 -18.33 -11.05 -41.85
C PRO A 451 -19.11 -11.86 -40.80
N GLU A 452 -18.44 -12.18 -39.69
CA GLU A 452 -19.12 -12.65 -38.50
C GLU A 452 -20.00 -11.54 -37.93
N ARG A 453 -21.13 -11.93 -37.31
CA ARG A 453 -22.12 -10.98 -36.80
C ARG A 453 -22.48 -11.28 -35.35
N MET A 454 -22.54 -10.24 -34.51
CA MET A 454 -23.04 -10.32 -33.14
C MET A 454 -24.23 -9.38 -32.94
N VAL A 455 -25.32 -9.89 -32.36
CA VAL A 455 -26.56 -9.13 -32.17
C VAL A 455 -26.75 -8.80 -30.69
N VAL A 456 -26.77 -7.51 -30.36
CA VAL A 456 -26.96 -7.00 -28.99
C VAL A 456 -28.44 -6.77 -28.72
N LYS A 457 -29.00 -7.54 -27.78
CA LYS A 457 -30.41 -7.47 -27.42
C LYS A 457 -30.72 -6.33 -26.42
N PRO A 458 -31.94 -5.77 -26.42
CA PRO A 458 -32.31 -4.61 -25.59
C PRO A 458 -32.06 -4.78 -24.09
N GLU A 459 -32.23 -5.99 -23.57
CA GLU A 459 -32.12 -6.32 -22.14
C GLU A 459 -30.71 -6.11 -21.59
N THR A 460 -29.69 -6.09 -22.47
CA THR A 460 -28.30 -5.86 -22.08
C THR A 460 -28.07 -4.43 -21.58
N LYS A 461 -28.90 -3.46 -21.97
CA LYS A 461 -28.72 -2.03 -21.67
C LYS A 461 -28.70 -1.74 -20.16
N ASP A 462 -29.54 -2.44 -19.39
CA ASP A 462 -29.67 -2.25 -17.95
C ASP A 462 -28.55 -2.93 -17.14
N VAL A 463 -27.77 -3.77 -17.81
CA VAL A 463 -26.69 -4.54 -17.19
C VAL A 463 -25.33 -4.03 -17.66
N ARG A 464 -25.07 -4.15 -18.97
CA ARG A 464 -23.79 -3.91 -19.63
C ARG A 464 -24.00 -3.78 -21.16
N GLY A 465 -24.57 -2.66 -21.61
CA GLY A 465 -25.14 -2.54 -22.96
C GLY A 465 -24.17 -2.41 -24.14
N VAL A 466 -22.85 -2.44 -23.93
CA VAL A 466 -21.86 -2.25 -25.01
C VAL A 466 -21.16 -3.56 -25.35
N LEU A 467 -21.01 -3.84 -26.65
CA LEU A 467 -20.24 -4.94 -27.19
C LEU A 467 -19.39 -4.46 -28.38
N VAL A 468 -18.11 -4.80 -28.38
CA VAL A 468 -17.24 -4.71 -29.57
C VAL A 468 -16.55 -6.05 -29.75
N ALA A 469 -16.24 -6.43 -30.99
CA ALA A 469 -15.61 -7.72 -31.26
C ALA A 469 -14.72 -7.68 -32.50
N ALA A 470 -13.80 -8.62 -32.62
CA ALA A 470 -12.89 -8.79 -33.74
C ALA A 470 -12.53 -10.27 -33.94
N VAL A 471 -12.05 -10.62 -35.13
CA VAL A 471 -11.50 -11.95 -35.41
C VAL A 471 -10.04 -11.83 -35.86
N LEU A 472 -9.17 -12.65 -35.27
CA LEU A 472 -7.83 -12.93 -35.77
C LEU A 472 -7.84 -14.28 -36.49
N ARG A 473 -7.54 -14.28 -37.79
CA ARG A 473 -7.57 -15.47 -38.66
C ARG A 473 -6.19 -16.11 -38.80
N ASN A 474 -6.16 -17.43 -38.90
CA ASN A 474 -4.95 -18.22 -39.16
C ASN A 474 -3.79 -17.84 -38.24
N VAL A 475 -4.06 -17.68 -36.96
CA VAL A 475 -3.07 -17.35 -35.93
C VAL A 475 -2.17 -18.56 -35.68
N SER A 476 -0.88 -18.31 -35.50
CA SER A 476 0.10 -19.31 -35.08
C SER A 476 0.74 -18.88 -33.77
N LEU A 477 0.16 -19.31 -32.65
CA LEU A 477 0.70 -19.10 -31.32
C LEU A 477 1.57 -20.29 -30.90
N ASN A 478 2.74 -19.97 -30.35
CA ASN A 478 3.55 -20.92 -29.58
C ASN A 478 3.24 -20.76 -28.08
N LYS A 479 3.90 -21.54 -27.23
CA LYS A 479 3.67 -21.51 -25.78
C LYS A 479 3.89 -20.12 -25.17
N ASP A 480 4.95 -19.42 -25.57
CA ASP A 480 5.31 -18.11 -25.02
C ASP A 480 4.34 -17.00 -25.49
N SER A 481 4.01 -16.94 -26.78
CA SER A 481 3.04 -15.98 -27.32
C SER A 481 1.62 -16.24 -26.82
N TYR A 482 1.23 -17.49 -26.60
CA TYR A 482 -0.04 -17.82 -25.93
C TYR A 482 -0.06 -17.31 -24.49
N ALA A 483 1.02 -17.54 -23.73
CA ALA A 483 1.13 -17.03 -22.36
C ALA A 483 1.09 -15.50 -22.33
N SER A 484 1.79 -14.82 -23.25
CA SER A 484 1.76 -13.36 -23.34
C SER A 484 0.38 -12.81 -23.72
N PHE A 485 -0.39 -13.54 -24.54
CA PHE A 485 -1.77 -13.18 -24.88
C PHE A 485 -2.68 -13.15 -23.65
N ILE A 486 -2.61 -14.20 -22.83
CA ILE A 486 -3.38 -14.30 -21.58
C ILE A 486 -2.92 -13.24 -20.56
N ASP A 487 -1.61 -13.04 -20.43
CA ASP A 487 -1.05 -12.03 -19.54
C ASP A 487 -1.46 -10.60 -19.92
N LEU A 488 -1.46 -10.26 -21.21
CA LEU A 488 -1.99 -8.97 -21.69
C LEU A 488 -3.47 -8.80 -21.33
N GLN A 489 -4.28 -9.84 -21.53
CA GLN A 489 -5.69 -9.83 -21.16
C GLN A 489 -5.86 -9.50 -19.67
N ASP A 490 -5.14 -10.17 -18.79
CA ASP A 490 -5.24 -9.98 -17.34
C ASP A 490 -4.74 -8.61 -16.89
N LYS A 491 -3.64 -8.11 -17.47
CA LYS A 491 -3.12 -6.75 -17.20
C LYS A 491 -4.13 -5.67 -17.60
N LEU A 492 -4.76 -5.80 -18.77
CA LEU A 492 -5.81 -4.88 -19.21
C LEU A 492 -7.03 -4.96 -18.29
N HIS A 493 -7.43 -6.16 -17.86
CA HIS A 493 -8.55 -6.38 -16.91
C HIS A 493 -8.31 -5.71 -15.56
N GLN A 494 -7.09 -5.76 -15.05
CA GLN A 494 -6.72 -5.15 -13.76
C GLN A 494 -6.64 -3.63 -13.86
N ASN A 495 -6.07 -3.10 -14.94
CA ASN A 495 -5.79 -1.67 -15.10
C ASN A 495 -6.95 -0.91 -15.76
N ILE A 496 -6.93 -0.73 -17.09
CA ILE A 496 -7.89 0.12 -17.82
C ILE A 496 -9.35 -0.32 -17.63
N CYS A 497 -9.57 -1.62 -17.43
CA CYS A 497 -10.89 -2.20 -17.24
C CYS A 497 -11.44 -2.05 -15.80
N ARG A 498 -10.60 -1.58 -14.85
CA ARG A 498 -10.90 -1.49 -13.41
C ARG A 498 -11.46 -2.79 -12.83
N LYS A 499 -10.63 -3.84 -12.83
CA LYS A 499 -11.02 -5.19 -12.37
C LYS A 499 -12.32 -5.66 -13.04
N ARG A 500 -12.34 -5.58 -14.37
CA ARG A 500 -13.50 -5.92 -15.21
C ARG A 500 -14.78 -5.11 -14.96
N THR A 501 -14.77 -4.08 -14.10
CA THR A 501 -15.98 -3.29 -13.79
C THR A 501 -16.47 -2.52 -15.02
N LEU A 502 -15.55 -1.87 -15.75
CA LEU A 502 -15.88 -1.05 -16.92
C LEU A 502 -15.89 -1.85 -18.23
N VAL A 503 -14.93 -2.75 -18.40
CA VAL A 503 -14.72 -3.53 -19.63
C VAL A 503 -14.35 -4.96 -19.26
N SER A 504 -14.87 -5.95 -19.96
CA SER A 504 -14.50 -7.36 -19.80
C SER A 504 -14.29 -7.95 -21.19
N MET A 505 -13.16 -8.63 -21.37
CA MET A 505 -12.82 -9.31 -22.61
C MET A 505 -12.98 -10.81 -22.41
N GLY A 506 -13.64 -11.47 -23.36
CA GLY A 506 -13.54 -12.89 -23.57
C GLY A 506 -12.84 -13.19 -24.89
N THR A 507 -12.38 -14.43 -25.00
CA THR A 507 -11.58 -14.93 -26.12
C THR A 507 -12.01 -16.36 -26.39
N HIS A 508 -12.26 -16.65 -27.66
CA HIS A 508 -12.94 -17.85 -28.10
C HIS A 508 -12.25 -18.49 -29.30
N ASP A 509 -12.15 -19.82 -29.29
CA ASP A 509 -11.81 -20.59 -30.49
C ASP A 509 -13.00 -20.57 -31.46
N LEU A 510 -12.89 -19.75 -32.50
CA LEU A 510 -13.95 -19.54 -33.48
C LEU A 510 -14.27 -20.82 -34.27
N ASP A 511 -13.35 -21.78 -34.36
CA ASP A 511 -13.59 -23.04 -35.08
C ASP A 511 -14.51 -24.00 -34.31
N THR A 512 -14.75 -23.71 -33.02
CA THR A 512 -15.62 -24.52 -32.14
C THR A 512 -17.06 -23.99 -32.04
N ILE A 513 -17.28 -22.72 -32.36
CA ILE A 513 -18.56 -22.01 -32.22
C ILE A 513 -19.06 -21.52 -33.59
N LYS A 514 -20.34 -21.15 -33.69
CA LYS A 514 -20.92 -20.75 -34.98
C LYS A 514 -21.77 -19.49 -34.89
N GLY A 515 -21.47 -18.49 -35.72
CA GLY A 515 -22.27 -17.27 -35.85
C GLY A 515 -23.59 -17.45 -36.63
N PRO A 516 -24.51 -16.48 -36.57
CA PRO A 516 -24.40 -15.23 -35.82
C PRO A 516 -24.52 -15.46 -34.31
N PHE A 517 -23.84 -14.62 -33.53
CA PHE A 517 -23.82 -14.68 -32.07
C PHE A 517 -24.86 -13.73 -31.49
N GLU A 518 -25.39 -14.05 -30.31
CA GLU A 518 -26.34 -13.19 -29.59
C GLU A 518 -25.77 -12.77 -28.24
N TYR A 519 -25.72 -11.46 -27.98
CA TYR A 519 -25.44 -10.91 -26.67
C TYR A 519 -26.75 -10.46 -26.01
N ARG A 520 -27.16 -11.16 -24.96
CA ARG A 520 -28.44 -10.94 -24.27
C ARG A 520 -28.28 -10.97 -22.76
N ALA A 521 -29.30 -10.55 -22.02
CA ALA A 521 -29.32 -10.62 -20.57
C ALA A 521 -30.49 -11.51 -20.10
N GLU A 522 -30.19 -12.51 -19.26
CA GLU A 522 -31.16 -13.52 -18.82
C GLU A 522 -31.18 -13.66 -17.30
N ALA A 523 -32.32 -14.14 -16.79
CA ALA A 523 -32.43 -14.47 -15.37
C ALA A 523 -31.42 -15.58 -15.01
N PRO A 524 -30.69 -15.48 -13.87
CA PRO A 524 -29.60 -16.40 -13.54
C PRO A 524 -29.94 -17.89 -13.66
N LYS A 525 -31.15 -18.29 -13.23
CA LYS A 525 -31.64 -19.68 -13.25
C LYS A 525 -31.96 -20.24 -14.65
N LYS A 526 -32.05 -19.38 -15.67
CA LYS A 526 -32.33 -19.81 -17.06
C LYS A 526 -31.06 -20.11 -17.85
N ILE A 527 -29.93 -19.61 -17.36
CA ILE A 527 -28.63 -19.78 -18.00
C ILE A 527 -28.15 -21.18 -17.66
N LYS A 528 -27.79 -21.98 -18.67
CA LYS A 528 -27.10 -23.25 -18.49
C LYS A 528 -25.76 -23.16 -19.19
N PHE A 529 -24.70 -23.39 -18.44
CA PHE A 529 -23.36 -23.06 -18.90
C PHE A 529 -22.33 -23.99 -18.25
N LYS A 530 -21.34 -24.38 -19.05
CA LYS A 530 -20.17 -25.14 -18.61
C LYS A 530 -18.97 -24.18 -18.51
N PRO A 531 -18.61 -23.71 -17.30
CA PRO A 531 -17.52 -22.75 -17.13
C PRO A 531 -16.17 -23.30 -17.54
N LEU A 532 -15.25 -22.41 -17.93
CA LEU A 532 -13.87 -22.76 -18.31
C LEU A 532 -13.23 -23.72 -17.28
N ASN A 533 -12.65 -24.81 -17.77
CA ASN A 533 -11.97 -25.84 -16.96
C ASN A 533 -12.89 -26.58 -15.96
N GLN A 534 -14.21 -26.50 -16.12
CA GLN A 534 -15.17 -27.27 -15.32
C GLN A 534 -15.82 -28.36 -16.16
N THR A 535 -16.12 -29.52 -15.57
CA THR A 535 -16.83 -30.60 -16.26
C THR A 535 -18.34 -30.52 -16.09
N LYS A 536 -18.80 -29.94 -14.98
CA LYS A 536 -20.21 -29.83 -14.62
C LYS A 536 -20.85 -28.59 -15.24
N GLU A 537 -22.04 -28.77 -15.82
CA GLU A 537 -22.91 -27.67 -16.22
C GLU A 537 -23.63 -27.10 -14.99
N MET A 538 -23.65 -25.77 -14.88
CA MET A 538 -24.24 -25.04 -13.75
C MET A 538 -25.14 -23.92 -14.27
N ASP A 539 -26.11 -23.51 -13.46
CA ASP A 539 -26.85 -22.29 -13.73
C ASP A 539 -26.13 -21.03 -13.22
N GLY A 540 -26.59 -19.84 -13.63
CA GLY A 540 -25.94 -18.58 -13.25
C GLY A 540 -25.97 -18.31 -11.75
N ALA A 541 -26.98 -18.79 -11.02
CA ALA A 541 -27.05 -18.63 -9.56
C ALA A 541 -26.11 -19.61 -8.85
N GLU A 542 -26.09 -20.87 -9.28
CA GLU A 542 -25.15 -21.89 -8.79
C GLU A 542 -23.70 -21.47 -9.03
N LEU A 543 -23.41 -20.87 -10.19
CA LEU A 543 -22.08 -20.37 -10.56
C LEU A 543 -21.59 -19.30 -9.57
N MET A 544 -22.47 -18.39 -9.14
CA MET A 544 -22.11 -17.34 -8.19
C MET A 544 -21.78 -17.87 -6.81
N GLU A 545 -22.44 -18.94 -6.37
CA GLU A 545 -22.12 -19.63 -5.11
C GLU A 545 -20.83 -20.44 -5.25
N PHE A 546 -20.67 -21.17 -6.36
CA PHE A 546 -19.50 -22.01 -6.62
C PHE A 546 -18.19 -21.19 -6.59
N TYR A 547 -18.19 -20.02 -7.22
CA TYR A 547 -17.00 -19.15 -7.27
C TYR A 547 -16.85 -18.22 -6.06
N GLN A 548 -17.73 -18.28 -5.04
CA GLN A 548 -17.59 -17.44 -3.84
C GLN A 548 -16.31 -17.77 -3.05
N SER A 549 -15.88 -19.04 -3.07
CA SER A 549 -14.63 -19.50 -2.49
C SER A 549 -13.42 -19.38 -3.43
N ASP A 550 -13.63 -19.03 -4.70
CA ASP A 550 -12.55 -18.93 -5.68
C ASP A 550 -11.72 -17.67 -5.45
N LEU A 551 -10.40 -17.83 -5.33
CA LEU A 551 -9.50 -16.75 -4.92
C LEU A 551 -9.36 -15.66 -5.99
N HIS A 552 -9.55 -16.01 -7.26
CA HIS A 552 -9.44 -15.09 -8.38
C HIS A 552 -10.81 -14.52 -8.76
N LEU A 553 -11.83 -15.36 -8.94
CA LEU A 553 -13.12 -14.96 -9.49
C LEU A 553 -14.05 -14.30 -8.47
N ARG A 554 -13.88 -14.55 -7.16
CA ARG A 554 -14.74 -13.95 -6.11
C ARG A 554 -14.78 -12.42 -6.16
N GLU A 555 -13.70 -11.77 -6.61
CA GLU A 555 -13.63 -10.31 -6.67
C GLU A 555 -14.52 -9.71 -7.77
N PHE A 556 -14.88 -10.50 -8.79
CA PHE A 556 -15.69 -10.04 -9.92
C PHE A 556 -17.18 -10.34 -9.75
N LEU A 557 -17.56 -11.29 -8.88
CA LEU A 557 -18.96 -11.67 -8.67
C LEU A 557 -19.86 -10.47 -8.31
N PRO A 558 -19.47 -9.54 -7.40
CA PRO A 558 -20.30 -8.40 -7.04
C PRO A 558 -20.67 -7.46 -8.20
N ILE A 559 -19.99 -7.54 -9.35
CA ILE A 559 -20.26 -6.67 -10.50
C ILE A 559 -21.67 -6.89 -11.05
N ILE A 560 -22.15 -8.14 -11.04
CA ILE A 560 -23.48 -8.49 -11.56
C ILE A 560 -24.34 -9.31 -10.60
N ARG A 561 -23.79 -9.83 -9.48
CA ARG A 561 -24.49 -10.73 -8.55
C ARG A 561 -25.85 -10.22 -8.08
N ASP A 562 -25.97 -8.92 -7.81
CA ASP A 562 -27.21 -8.33 -7.30
C ASP A 562 -28.16 -7.83 -8.40
N LYS A 563 -27.84 -8.09 -9.68
CA LYS A 563 -28.67 -7.68 -10.82
C LYS A 563 -29.73 -8.75 -11.14
N PRO A 564 -30.92 -8.34 -11.61
CA PRO A 564 -31.99 -9.28 -11.95
C PRO A 564 -31.69 -10.14 -13.18
N LEU A 565 -30.82 -9.66 -14.07
CA LEU A 565 -30.40 -10.33 -15.30
C LEU A 565 -28.88 -10.35 -15.38
N TYR A 566 -28.32 -11.45 -15.88
CA TYR A 566 -26.89 -11.60 -16.15
C TYR A 566 -26.65 -11.57 -17.66
N PRO A 567 -25.58 -10.90 -18.11
CA PRO A 567 -25.29 -10.82 -19.53
C PRO A 567 -24.58 -12.10 -20.00
N VAL A 568 -24.96 -12.59 -21.17
CA VAL A 568 -24.54 -13.89 -21.71
C VAL A 568 -24.37 -13.78 -23.21
N ILE A 569 -23.35 -14.44 -23.75
CA ILE A 569 -23.11 -14.55 -25.19
C ILE A 569 -23.42 -15.97 -25.64
N TYR A 570 -24.25 -16.09 -26.67
CA TYR A 570 -24.66 -17.36 -27.28
C TYR A 570 -24.16 -17.46 -28.72
N ASP A 571 -23.86 -18.68 -29.16
CA ASP A 571 -23.71 -19.02 -30.57
C ASP A 571 -25.07 -19.33 -31.24
N SER A 572 -25.05 -19.56 -32.54
CA SER A 572 -26.24 -19.91 -33.33
C SER A 572 -26.83 -21.29 -33.01
N ASN A 573 -26.08 -22.17 -32.34
CA ASN A 573 -26.57 -23.46 -31.84
C ASN A 573 -27.24 -23.34 -30.47
N GLY A 574 -27.25 -22.14 -29.87
CA GLY A 574 -27.79 -21.89 -28.53
C GLY A 574 -26.84 -22.30 -27.40
N VAL A 575 -25.54 -22.49 -27.69
CA VAL A 575 -24.51 -22.78 -26.70
C VAL A 575 -23.97 -21.47 -26.13
N VAL A 576 -23.80 -21.42 -24.81
CA VAL A 576 -23.24 -20.26 -24.12
C VAL A 576 -21.72 -20.20 -24.34
N CYS A 577 -21.24 -19.13 -24.96
CA CYS A 577 -19.82 -18.84 -25.18
C CYS A 577 -19.17 -18.23 -23.93
N SER A 578 -19.81 -17.24 -23.29
CA SER A 578 -19.29 -16.60 -22.06
C SER A 578 -20.41 -16.01 -21.21
N LEU A 579 -20.11 -15.80 -19.92
CA LEU A 579 -20.93 -15.07 -18.95
C LEU A 579 -20.14 -13.86 -18.44
N PRO A 580 -20.10 -12.75 -19.20
CA PRO A 580 -19.38 -11.56 -18.77
C PRO A 580 -19.95 -10.96 -17.48
N PRO A 581 -19.15 -10.27 -16.64
CA PRO A 581 -17.70 -10.14 -16.70
C PRO A 581 -16.96 -11.28 -15.95
N ILE A 582 -17.62 -12.42 -15.71
CA ILE A 582 -17.13 -13.43 -14.78
C ILE A 582 -16.18 -14.42 -15.45
N ILE A 583 -16.66 -15.18 -16.43
CA ILE A 583 -15.93 -16.33 -16.98
C ILE A 583 -16.40 -16.72 -18.39
N ASN A 584 -15.48 -17.30 -19.18
CA ASN A 584 -15.76 -17.86 -20.51
C ASN A 584 -16.16 -19.34 -20.42
N GLY A 585 -16.77 -19.87 -21.47
CA GLY A 585 -17.18 -21.26 -21.56
C GLY A 585 -16.04 -22.19 -21.95
N ASP A 586 -16.07 -23.40 -21.40
CA ASP A 586 -15.10 -24.46 -21.70
C ASP A 586 -15.16 -24.90 -23.17
N HIS A 587 -16.35 -24.88 -23.78
CA HIS A 587 -16.59 -25.27 -25.16
C HIS A 587 -15.79 -24.44 -26.17
N SER A 588 -15.66 -23.14 -25.93
CA SER A 588 -14.98 -22.18 -26.81
C SER A 588 -13.54 -21.86 -26.39
N LYS A 589 -12.93 -22.70 -25.53
CA LYS A 589 -11.62 -22.43 -24.96
C LYS A 589 -10.54 -22.37 -26.04
N ILE A 590 -9.73 -21.30 -26.02
CA ILE A 590 -8.53 -21.19 -26.85
C ILE A 590 -7.44 -22.16 -26.37
N THR A 591 -6.72 -22.75 -27.32
CA THR A 591 -5.59 -23.66 -27.10
C THR A 591 -4.44 -23.33 -28.06
N LEU A 592 -3.29 -24.00 -27.91
CA LEU A 592 -2.17 -23.85 -28.85
C LEU A 592 -2.51 -24.29 -30.29
N ASN A 593 -3.58 -25.09 -30.47
CA ASN A 593 -4.03 -25.54 -31.79
C ASN A 593 -5.04 -24.59 -32.44
N THR A 594 -5.58 -23.63 -31.69
CA THR A 594 -6.57 -22.67 -32.18
C THR A 594 -5.99 -21.84 -33.32
N LYS A 595 -6.73 -21.79 -34.44
CA LYS A 595 -6.31 -21.03 -35.64
C LYS A 595 -7.09 -19.74 -35.79
N ASN A 596 -8.37 -19.74 -35.41
CA ASN A 596 -9.22 -18.57 -35.54
C ASN A 596 -9.69 -18.14 -34.15
N ILE A 597 -9.35 -16.92 -33.75
CA ILE A 597 -9.70 -16.40 -32.43
C ILE A 597 -10.76 -15.30 -32.60
N LEU A 598 -11.95 -15.53 -32.05
CA LEU A 598 -12.94 -14.49 -31.82
C LEU A 598 -12.64 -13.82 -30.49
N ILE A 599 -12.55 -12.49 -30.50
CA ILE A 599 -12.32 -11.68 -29.30
C ILE A 599 -13.53 -10.79 -29.14
N GLU A 600 -14.23 -10.93 -28.02
CA GLU A 600 -15.40 -10.12 -27.70
C GLU A 600 -15.19 -9.34 -26.40
N VAL A 601 -15.60 -8.07 -26.42
CA VAL A 601 -15.35 -7.12 -25.33
C VAL A 601 -16.67 -6.48 -24.94
N THR A 602 -17.14 -6.80 -23.74
CA THR A 602 -18.39 -6.26 -23.16
C THR A 602 -18.10 -5.16 -22.14
N ALA A 603 -18.87 -4.08 -22.17
CA ALA A 603 -18.54 -2.91 -21.39
C ALA A 603 -19.74 -2.07 -20.96
N THR A 604 -19.48 -1.18 -19.99
CA THR A 604 -20.32 -0.01 -19.70
C THR A 604 -19.77 1.25 -20.38
N ASP A 605 -18.52 1.23 -20.86
CA ASP A 605 -17.84 2.33 -21.55
C ASP A 605 -17.34 1.87 -22.93
N LEU A 606 -17.94 2.40 -23.99
CA LEU A 606 -17.61 2.08 -25.37
C LEU A 606 -16.19 2.50 -25.77
N LYS A 607 -15.71 3.66 -25.30
CA LYS A 607 -14.38 4.15 -25.69
C LYS A 607 -13.30 3.22 -25.12
N LYS A 608 -13.45 2.80 -23.85
CA LYS A 608 -12.53 1.85 -23.23
C LYS A 608 -12.62 0.46 -23.85
N ALA A 609 -13.82 0.01 -24.23
CA ALA A 609 -14.00 -1.25 -24.95
C ALA A 609 -13.23 -1.28 -26.27
N LYS A 610 -13.34 -0.19 -27.06
CA LYS A 610 -12.56 -0.02 -28.30
C LYS A 610 -11.07 -0.05 -28.04
N ILE A 611 -10.59 0.68 -27.02
CA ILE A 611 -9.16 0.69 -26.66
C ILE A 611 -8.64 -0.72 -26.34
N VAL A 612 -9.38 -1.48 -25.53
CA VAL A 612 -8.99 -2.85 -25.16
C VAL A 612 -8.96 -3.75 -26.40
N LEU A 613 -10.00 -3.69 -27.24
CA LEU A 613 -10.07 -4.49 -28.47
C LEU A 613 -8.91 -4.14 -29.41
N ASP A 614 -8.76 -2.85 -29.74
CA ASP A 614 -7.73 -2.32 -30.64
C ASP A 614 -6.32 -2.68 -30.15
N THR A 615 -6.06 -2.58 -28.84
CA THR A 615 -4.77 -2.94 -28.24
C THR A 615 -4.48 -4.42 -28.48
N VAL A 616 -5.39 -5.31 -28.09
CA VAL A 616 -5.17 -6.77 -28.16
C VAL A 616 -4.98 -7.23 -29.61
N VAL A 617 -5.84 -6.78 -30.53
CA VAL A 617 -5.72 -7.16 -31.95
C VAL A 617 -4.46 -6.56 -32.60
N ALA A 618 -4.06 -5.34 -32.23
CA ALA A 618 -2.83 -4.74 -32.75
C ALA A 618 -1.57 -5.46 -32.24
N MET A 619 -1.55 -5.92 -30.99
CA MET A 619 -0.41 -6.68 -30.46
C MET A 619 -0.28 -8.05 -31.13
N PHE A 620 -1.39 -8.79 -31.29
CA PHE A 620 -1.36 -10.20 -31.67
C PHE A 620 -1.63 -10.49 -33.15
N SER A 621 -2.10 -9.51 -33.93
CA SER A 621 -2.23 -9.66 -35.40
C SER A 621 -0.90 -9.93 -36.12
N GLN A 622 0.25 -9.71 -35.47
CA GLN A 622 1.55 -10.10 -36.01
C GLN A 622 1.74 -11.62 -36.18
N TYR A 623 0.96 -12.41 -35.44
CA TYR A 623 0.96 -13.87 -35.49
C TYR A 623 -0.07 -14.45 -36.46
N CYS A 624 -0.86 -13.60 -37.12
CA CYS A 624 -1.72 -14.01 -38.23
C CYS A 624 -0.85 -14.33 -39.46
N GLU A 625 -1.30 -15.29 -40.28
CA GLU A 625 -0.67 -15.59 -41.57
C GLU A 625 -0.49 -14.33 -42.42
N ASN A 626 -1.55 -13.53 -42.54
CA ASN A 626 -1.50 -12.16 -43.03
C ASN A 626 -1.20 -11.22 -41.87
N LYS A 627 0.09 -10.96 -41.63
CA LYS A 627 0.54 -10.15 -40.49
C LYS A 627 -0.11 -8.77 -40.46
N PHE A 628 -0.46 -8.32 -39.26
CA PHE A 628 -1.07 -7.02 -38.98
C PHE A 628 -2.41 -6.79 -39.69
N THR A 629 -3.13 -7.88 -39.95
CA THR A 629 -4.50 -7.82 -40.44
C THR A 629 -5.49 -8.33 -39.40
N VAL A 630 -6.68 -7.73 -39.39
CA VAL A 630 -7.76 -8.09 -38.47
C VAL A 630 -9.05 -8.21 -39.27
N GLU A 631 -9.79 -9.29 -39.07
CA GLU A 631 -11.11 -9.47 -39.66
C GLU A 631 -12.16 -8.78 -38.77
N PRO A 632 -12.99 -7.89 -39.34
CA PRO A 632 -13.98 -7.19 -38.56
C PRO A 632 -15.23 -8.04 -38.30
N VAL A 633 -15.89 -7.75 -37.20
CA VAL A 633 -17.18 -8.32 -36.78
C VAL A 633 -18.24 -7.23 -36.86
N GLU A 634 -19.38 -7.55 -37.47
CA GLU A 634 -20.54 -6.66 -37.50
C GLU A 634 -21.34 -6.80 -36.20
N VAL A 635 -21.40 -5.73 -35.42
CA VAL A 635 -22.22 -5.66 -34.21
C VAL A 635 -23.51 -4.91 -34.51
N GLU A 636 -24.63 -5.60 -34.40
CA GLU A 636 -25.98 -5.04 -34.57
C GLU A 636 -26.58 -4.71 -33.21
N TYR A 637 -26.90 -3.45 -32.99
CA TYR A 637 -27.57 -2.97 -31.78
C TYR A 637 -29.10 -2.96 -31.93
N SER A 638 -29.80 -3.02 -30.80
CA SER A 638 -31.28 -3.00 -30.75
C SER A 638 -31.96 -1.81 -31.44
N ASN A 639 -31.25 -0.71 -31.68
CA ASN A 639 -31.72 0.45 -32.46
C ASN A 639 -31.65 0.24 -33.98
N GLY A 640 -31.18 -0.91 -34.46
CA GLY A 640 -30.94 -1.22 -35.87
C GLY A 640 -29.60 -0.71 -36.41
N GLU A 641 -28.77 -0.10 -35.57
CA GLU A 641 -27.42 0.34 -35.94
C GLU A 641 -26.51 -0.88 -36.07
N VAL A 642 -25.81 -0.97 -37.20
CA VAL A 642 -24.79 -2.00 -37.46
C VAL A 642 -23.45 -1.30 -37.58
N THR A 643 -22.50 -1.66 -36.70
CA THR A 643 -21.14 -1.11 -36.71
C THR A 643 -20.13 -2.24 -36.85
N SER A 644 -19.10 -1.99 -37.66
CA SER A 644 -18.03 -2.95 -37.91
C SER A 644 -16.86 -2.64 -36.97
N TYR A 645 -16.44 -3.63 -36.17
CA TYR A 645 -15.31 -3.53 -35.24
C TYR A 645 -14.23 -4.56 -35.57
N PRO A 646 -12.95 -4.31 -35.29
CA PRO A 646 -12.40 -3.06 -34.76
C PRO A 646 -12.33 -1.98 -35.86
N GLU A 647 -12.40 -0.72 -35.47
CA GLU A 647 -12.27 0.39 -36.43
C GLU A 647 -10.81 0.63 -36.82
N LEU A 648 -9.86 0.41 -35.88
CA LEU A 648 -8.42 0.65 -36.05
C LEU A 648 -8.11 2.02 -36.69
N ALA A 649 -8.82 3.06 -36.23
CA ALA A 649 -8.76 4.39 -36.83
C ALA A 649 -7.38 5.04 -36.64
N TYR A 650 -6.76 5.42 -37.76
CA TYR A 650 -5.57 6.27 -37.78
C TYR A 650 -5.98 7.74 -37.71
N ARG A 651 -5.70 8.38 -36.57
CA ARG A 651 -6.10 9.77 -36.32
C ARG A 651 -5.04 10.71 -36.87
N GLN A 652 -5.46 11.86 -37.40
CA GLN A 652 -4.55 12.89 -37.91
C GLN A 652 -4.60 14.11 -36.99
N ILE A 653 -3.43 14.64 -36.64
CA ILE A 653 -3.29 15.92 -35.96
C ILE A 653 -2.23 16.76 -36.68
N SER A 654 -2.52 18.03 -36.91
CA SER A 654 -1.54 18.98 -37.44
C SER A 654 -0.97 19.79 -36.27
N VAL A 655 0.36 19.83 -36.15
CA VAL A 655 1.07 20.51 -35.06
C VAL A 655 2.06 21.53 -35.60
N ASP A 656 2.29 22.59 -34.83
CA ASP A 656 3.25 23.64 -35.17
C ASP A 656 4.57 23.43 -34.42
N THR A 657 5.67 23.34 -35.18
CA THR A 657 7.03 23.17 -34.64
C THR A 657 7.43 24.27 -33.66
N LYS A 658 7.01 25.52 -33.88
CA LYS A 658 7.30 26.64 -32.98
C LYS A 658 6.59 26.48 -31.64
N ASN A 659 5.36 25.96 -31.65
CA ASN A 659 4.63 25.71 -30.41
C ASN A 659 5.30 24.63 -29.57
N ILE A 660 5.70 23.52 -30.20
CA ILE A 660 6.41 22.41 -29.55
C ILE A 660 7.75 22.89 -28.99
N ASN A 661 8.57 23.58 -29.79
CA ASN A 661 9.84 24.16 -29.34
C ASN A 661 9.65 25.09 -28.14
N ARG A 662 8.65 25.98 -28.18
CA ARG A 662 8.34 26.89 -27.07
C ARG A 662 7.93 26.15 -25.79
N LYS A 663 7.20 25.04 -25.90
CA LYS A 663 6.75 24.24 -24.75
C LYS A 663 7.92 23.51 -24.08
N ILE A 664 8.78 22.87 -24.86
CA ILE A 664 9.87 22.02 -24.34
C ILE A 664 11.11 22.86 -24.00
N GLY A 665 11.32 23.99 -24.69
CA GLY A 665 12.54 24.80 -24.58
C GLY A 665 13.63 24.41 -25.58
N LEU A 666 13.24 23.83 -26.73
CA LEU A 666 14.14 23.41 -27.81
C LEU A 666 14.09 24.39 -29.00
N ASN A 667 14.97 24.16 -29.98
CA ASN A 667 15.00 24.90 -31.24
C ASN A 667 15.26 23.96 -32.42
N LEU A 668 14.40 22.95 -32.56
CA LEU A 668 14.46 21.95 -33.63
C LEU A 668 13.71 22.43 -34.87
N ASN A 669 14.19 22.04 -36.05
CA ASN A 669 13.46 22.22 -37.31
C ASN A 669 12.45 21.08 -37.54
N ALA A 670 11.56 21.23 -38.53
CA ALA A 670 10.49 20.27 -38.79
C ALA A 670 11.00 18.86 -39.10
N ASN A 671 12.11 18.73 -39.86
CA ASN A 671 12.67 17.42 -40.20
C ASN A 671 13.30 16.73 -38.97
N GLU A 672 13.96 17.50 -38.09
CA GLU A 672 14.49 16.98 -36.83
C GLU A 672 13.36 16.48 -35.92
N MET A 673 12.24 17.22 -35.84
CA MET A 673 11.08 16.79 -35.05
C MET A 673 10.40 15.56 -35.64
N VAL A 674 10.24 15.49 -36.96
CA VAL A 674 9.72 14.29 -37.66
C VAL A 674 10.56 13.07 -37.31
N ASP A 675 11.89 13.21 -37.36
CA ASP A 675 12.83 12.14 -37.03
C ASP A 675 12.69 11.61 -35.59
N LEU A 676 12.41 12.51 -34.64
CA LEU A 676 12.16 12.16 -33.23
C LEU A 676 10.79 11.51 -33.04
N LEU A 677 9.73 12.04 -33.65
CA LEU A 677 8.38 11.49 -33.56
C LEU A 677 8.28 10.10 -34.19
N GLU A 678 9.03 9.85 -35.27
CA GLU A 678 9.13 8.52 -35.87
C GLU A 678 9.71 7.48 -34.90
N LYS A 679 10.68 7.86 -34.04
CA LYS A 679 11.19 6.99 -32.96
C LYS A 679 10.10 6.64 -31.93
N MET A 680 9.09 7.48 -31.77
CA MET A 680 7.94 7.26 -30.87
C MET A 680 6.76 6.55 -31.55
N SER A 681 7.02 5.91 -32.69
CA SER A 681 6.04 5.19 -33.49
C SER A 681 4.96 6.06 -34.14
N LEU A 682 5.22 7.35 -34.35
CA LEU A 682 4.29 8.27 -35.01
C LEU A 682 4.74 8.55 -36.45
N GLU A 683 3.92 8.17 -37.43
CA GLU A 683 4.20 8.48 -38.85
C GLU A 683 3.93 9.97 -39.08
N CYS A 684 4.93 10.72 -39.54
CA CYS A 684 4.85 12.17 -39.66
C CYS A 684 5.26 12.63 -41.06
N LYS A 685 4.67 13.74 -41.52
CA LYS A 685 5.06 14.42 -42.76
C LYS A 685 5.13 15.92 -42.54
N VAL A 686 6.15 16.56 -43.08
CA VAL A 686 6.19 18.03 -43.15
C VAL A 686 5.13 18.50 -44.13
N ASP A 687 4.34 19.50 -43.75
CA ASP A 687 3.32 20.09 -44.62
C ASP A 687 3.99 20.73 -45.85
N GLN A 688 3.53 20.37 -47.05
CA GLN A 688 4.10 20.87 -48.31
C GLN A 688 3.84 22.36 -48.56
N LYS A 689 2.83 22.94 -47.90
CA LYS A 689 2.45 24.35 -48.00
C LYS A 689 3.07 25.20 -46.89
N ASP A 690 3.39 24.60 -45.74
CA ASP A 690 3.94 25.30 -44.58
C ASP A 690 4.99 24.44 -43.87
N ASN A 691 6.27 24.69 -44.17
CA ASN A 691 7.40 23.96 -43.56
C ASN A 691 7.53 24.13 -42.04
N SER A 692 6.69 24.95 -41.39
CA SER A 692 6.63 25.05 -39.92
C SER A 692 5.64 24.07 -39.28
N LYS A 693 4.84 23.35 -40.08
CA LYS A 693 3.85 22.40 -39.61
C LYS A 693 4.21 20.95 -39.95
N ILE A 694 3.78 20.07 -39.06
CA ILE A 694 3.92 18.62 -39.20
C ILE A 694 2.52 18.01 -39.12
N GLU A 695 2.19 17.19 -40.11
CA GLU A 695 1.03 16.30 -40.07
C GLU A 695 1.46 15.00 -39.39
N VAL A 696 0.85 14.69 -38.25
CA VAL A 696 1.15 13.50 -37.44
C VAL A 696 -0.01 12.52 -37.55
N THR A 697 0.31 11.31 -38.01
CA THR A 697 -0.59 10.17 -38.09
C THR A 697 -0.44 9.31 -36.84
N ILE A 698 -1.43 9.38 -35.97
CA ILE A 698 -1.49 8.64 -34.70
C ILE A 698 -2.01 7.22 -34.96
N PRO A 699 -1.23 6.17 -34.68
CA PRO A 699 -1.67 4.79 -34.86
C PRO A 699 -2.76 4.42 -33.84
N PRO A 700 -3.58 3.39 -34.15
CA PRO A 700 -4.62 2.91 -33.24
C PRO A 700 -4.05 2.35 -31.92
N THR A 701 -2.75 2.11 -31.80
CA THR A 701 -2.10 1.68 -30.55
C THR A 701 -1.85 2.83 -29.56
N ARG A 702 -1.78 4.08 -30.02
CA ARG A 702 -1.46 5.27 -29.21
C ARG A 702 -2.73 6.02 -28.82
N HIS A 703 -3.49 5.45 -27.89
CA HIS A 703 -4.73 6.05 -27.38
C HIS A 703 -4.50 7.19 -26.37
N ASP A 704 -3.28 7.29 -25.84
CA ASP A 704 -2.80 8.35 -24.94
C ASP A 704 -2.71 9.72 -25.62
N ILE A 705 -2.45 9.76 -26.93
CA ILE A 705 -2.33 11.03 -27.67
C ILE A 705 -3.72 11.62 -27.92
N LEU A 706 -4.01 12.75 -27.28
CA LEU A 706 -5.27 13.48 -27.35
C LEU A 706 -5.08 14.96 -27.73
N HIS A 707 -3.87 15.49 -27.60
CA HIS A 707 -3.54 16.91 -27.78
C HIS A 707 -2.13 17.11 -28.35
N GLU A 708 -1.83 18.30 -28.88
CA GLU A 708 -0.48 18.71 -29.30
C GLU A 708 0.57 18.57 -28.17
N CYS A 709 0.14 18.62 -26.91
CA CYS A 709 1.05 18.47 -25.77
C CYS A 709 1.61 17.06 -25.65
N ASP A 710 0.85 16.03 -26.01
CA ASP A 710 1.32 14.64 -25.97
C ASP A 710 2.35 14.39 -27.08
N ILE A 711 2.21 15.10 -28.22
CA ILE A 711 3.23 15.14 -29.26
C ILE A 711 4.51 15.83 -28.76
N ALA A 712 4.36 16.93 -28.02
CA ALA A 712 5.51 17.61 -27.41
C ALA A 712 6.21 16.74 -26.36
N GLU A 713 5.47 15.96 -25.57
CA GLU A 713 6.02 14.96 -24.64
C GLU A 713 6.88 13.93 -25.40
N ASP A 714 6.33 13.32 -26.45
CA ASP A 714 7.04 12.34 -27.28
C ASP A 714 8.31 12.94 -27.92
N VAL A 715 8.27 14.20 -28.39
CA VAL A 715 9.47 14.90 -28.88
C VAL A 715 10.52 15.03 -27.78
N GLY A 716 10.11 15.45 -26.58
CA GLY A 716 11.03 15.64 -25.46
C GLY A 716 11.66 14.32 -25.00
N LEU A 717 10.86 13.26 -24.93
CA LEU A 717 11.32 11.92 -24.56
C LEU A 717 12.30 11.38 -25.61
N ALA A 718 11.94 11.43 -26.91
CA ALA A 718 12.82 10.98 -27.98
C ALA A 718 14.10 11.82 -28.14
N TYR A 719 14.07 13.09 -27.74
CA TYR A 719 15.24 13.94 -27.66
C TYR A 719 16.14 13.58 -26.46
N GLY A 720 15.55 13.01 -25.40
CA GLY A 720 16.18 12.72 -24.13
C GLY A 720 16.13 13.93 -23.19
N PHE A 721 15.40 13.84 -22.08
CA PHE A 721 15.23 14.96 -21.14
C PHE A 721 16.56 15.49 -20.59
N ASN A 722 17.54 14.61 -20.38
CA ASN A 722 18.87 15.00 -19.90
C ASN A 722 19.66 15.88 -20.90
N ASN A 723 19.24 15.93 -22.16
CA ASN A 723 19.84 16.78 -23.18
C ASN A 723 19.24 18.19 -23.23
N ILE A 724 18.12 18.44 -22.51
CA ILE A 724 17.45 19.74 -22.50
C ILE A 724 18.24 20.71 -21.62
N GLN A 725 18.58 21.88 -22.17
CA GLN A 725 19.31 22.91 -21.42
C GLN A 725 18.41 23.55 -20.35
N LEU A 726 18.82 23.47 -19.09
CA LEU A 726 18.14 24.12 -17.96
C LEU A 726 18.15 25.66 -18.11
N ARG A 727 17.00 26.30 -17.89
CA ARG A 727 16.84 27.77 -17.94
C ARG A 727 15.98 28.27 -16.77
N VAL A 728 16.28 29.48 -16.29
CA VAL A 728 15.45 30.17 -15.30
C VAL A 728 14.38 30.99 -16.03
N PRO A 729 13.10 30.96 -15.62
CA PRO A 729 12.06 31.78 -16.24
C PRO A 729 12.36 33.29 -16.14
N GLU A 730 12.24 34.01 -17.26
CA GLU A 730 12.46 35.47 -17.35
C GLU A 730 11.27 36.30 -16.83
N ALA A 731 10.62 35.84 -15.76
CA ALA A 731 9.49 36.51 -15.14
C ALA A 731 9.93 37.17 -13.83
N HIS A 732 10.03 38.50 -13.81
CA HIS A 732 10.21 39.26 -12.58
C HIS A 732 8.87 39.39 -11.87
N THR A 733 8.79 38.84 -10.66
CA THR A 733 7.61 38.97 -9.80
C THR A 733 8.01 39.61 -8.48
N VAL A 734 7.19 40.54 -7.99
CA VAL A 734 7.34 41.09 -6.64
C VAL A 734 6.46 40.27 -5.71
N ALA A 735 7.07 39.58 -4.75
CA ALA A 735 6.33 38.79 -3.78
C ALA A 735 5.64 39.69 -2.75
N GLN A 736 4.38 39.36 -2.42
CA GLN A 736 3.66 39.96 -1.28
C GLN A 736 3.15 38.84 -0.37
N GLN A 737 3.28 39.03 0.94
CA GLN A 737 2.72 38.11 1.91
C GLN A 737 1.20 38.33 2.03
N PHE A 738 0.45 37.25 2.16
CA PHE A 738 -0.97 37.34 2.52
C PHE A 738 -1.10 37.98 3.92
N PRO A 739 -1.86 39.08 4.09
CA PRO A 739 -1.88 39.86 5.34
C PRO A 739 -2.15 39.01 6.59
N LEU A 740 -3.06 38.04 6.50
CA LEU A 740 -3.39 37.14 7.61
C LEU A 740 -2.21 36.25 8.01
N ASN A 741 -1.45 35.72 7.05
CA ASN A 741 -0.26 34.92 7.34
C ASN A 741 0.85 35.79 7.93
N LYS A 742 1.04 37.01 7.40
CA LYS A 742 1.99 37.97 7.97
C LYS A 742 1.66 38.29 9.44
N LEU A 743 0.39 38.56 9.73
CA LEU A 743 -0.08 38.78 11.10
C LEU A 743 0.13 37.54 11.96
N THR A 744 -0.20 36.35 11.45
CA THR A 744 0.01 35.06 12.13
C THR A 744 1.48 34.86 12.53
N GLU A 745 2.44 35.10 11.62
CA GLU A 745 3.87 34.99 11.92
C GLU A 745 4.32 36.02 12.97
N GLN A 746 3.82 37.25 12.89
CA GLN A 746 4.12 38.29 13.88
C GLN A 746 3.60 37.91 15.28
N MET A 747 2.36 37.42 15.34
CA MET A 747 1.75 36.94 16.58
C MET A 747 2.51 35.73 17.13
N ARG A 748 2.84 34.74 16.31
CA ARG A 748 3.63 33.57 16.71
C ARG A 748 4.94 33.96 17.38
N ASN A 749 5.71 34.86 16.77
CA ASN A 749 6.96 35.36 17.35
C ASN A 749 6.73 36.06 18.69
N GLY A 750 5.66 36.85 18.81
CA GLY A 750 5.27 37.51 20.06
C GLY A 750 4.89 36.53 21.18
N VAL A 751 4.15 35.48 20.84
CA VAL A 751 3.73 34.42 21.78
C VAL A 751 4.93 33.60 22.26
N VAL A 752 5.84 33.22 21.34
CA VAL A 752 7.09 32.52 21.68
C VAL A 752 7.96 33.38 22.59
N ALA A 753 8.09 34.68 22.31
CA ALA A 753 8.83 35.61 23.17
C ALA A 753 8.21 35.75 24.58
N ALA A 754 6.89 35.55 24.73
CA ALA A 754 6.21 35.47 26.03
C ALA A 754 6.41 34.10 26.74
N GLY A 755 7.24 33.21 26.18
CA GLY A 755 7.63 31.94 26.75
C GLY A 755 6.56 30.86 26.64
N TRP A 756 5.71 30.92 25.61
CA TRP A 756 4.75 29.87 25.26
C TRP A 756 5.32 28.99 24.15
N THR A 757 4.96 27.71 24.15
CA THR A 757 5.45 26.72 23.18
C THR A 757 4.39 26.43 22.13
N GLU A 758 4.73 26.59 20.85
CA GLU A 758 3.81 26.27 19.77
C GLU A 758 3.64 24.75 19.63
N VAL A 759 2.41 24.32 19.33
CA VAL A 759 2.09 22.93 19.02
C VAL A 759 1.33 22.86 17.70
N LEU A 760 1.33 21.70 17.07
CA LEU A 760 0.66 21.44 15.80
C LEU A 760 -0.29 20.27 15.98
N ASN A 761 -1.60 20.53 15.91
CA ASN A 761 -2.62 19.49 16.04
C ASN A 761 -3.23 19.14 14.68
N PHE A 762 -3.78 17.92 14.59
CA PHE A 762 -4.58 17.52 13.44
C PHE A 762 -5.80 18.44 13.28
N ALA A 763 -6.13 18.76 12.04
CA ALA A 763 -7.36 19.47 11.69
C ALA A 763 -8.61 18.58 11.82
N LEU A 764 -8.45 17.26 11.85
CA LEU A 764 -9.51 16.29 12.04
C LEU A 764 -9.48 15.74 13.48
N CYS A 765 -10.66 15.52 14.05
CA CYS A 765 -10.84 15.03 15.41
C CYS A 765 -12.08 14.13 15.54
N SER A 766 -12.23 13.49 16.70
CA SER A 766 -13.44 12.72 17.01
C SER A 766 -14.61 13.65 17.29
N THR A 767 -15.83 13.15 17.08
CA THR A 767 -17.05 13.88 17.46
C THR A 767 -17.06 14.24 18.95
N ASP A 768 -16.58 13.35 19.81
CA ASP A 768 -16.51 13.55 21.25
C ASP A 768 -15.57 14.70 21.66
N ASP A 769 -14.46 14.90 20.96
CA ASP A 769 -13.48 15.94 21.30
C ASP A 769 -14.07 17.35 21.20
N VAL A 770 -14.94 17.59 20.23
CA VAL A 770 -15.54 18.93 20.00
C VAL A 770 -16.90 19.11 20.66
N SER A 771 -17.48 18.04 21.22
CA SER A 771 -18.84 18.05 21.77
C SER A 771 -18.90 17.59 23.22
N SER A 772 -19.05 16.29 23.47
CA SER A 772 -19.26 15.69 24.78
C SER A 772 -18.16 16.05 25.78
N LYS A 773 -16.88 15.96 25.39
CA LYS A 773 -15.74 16.31 26.26
C LYS A 773 -15.64 17.81 26.54
N MET A 774 -16.22 18.65 25.68
CA MET A 774 -16.32 20.09 25.89
C MET A 774 -17.61 20.50 26.61
N ARG A 775 -18.47 19.55 26.99
CA ARG A 775 -19.81 19.78 27.58
C ARG A 775 -20.74 20.56 26.65
N LYS A 776 -20.63 20.33 25.34
CA LYS A 776 -21.42 20.96 24.28
C LYS A 776 -21.97 19.90 23.31
N PRO A 777 -22.92 19.04 23.73
CA PRO A 777 -23.45 17.98 22.86
C PRO A 777 -24.08 18.53 21.57
N ASP A 778 -24.75 19.68 21.65
CA ASP A 778 -25.43 20.34 20.52
C ASP A 778 -24.43 20.96 19.51
N GLN A 779 -23.13 21.00 19.83
CA GLN A 779 -22.11 21.53 18.93
C GLN A 779 -21.97 20.70 17.65
N LEU A 780 -22.36 19.42 17.68
CA LEU A 780 -22.26 18.50 16.54
C LEU A 780 -23.08 18.93 15.32
N ASP A 781 -24.09 19.77 15.51
CA ASP A 781 -24.87 20.32 14.41
C ASP A 781 -24.11 21.40 13.63
N ASN A 782 -23.12 22.03 14.28
CA ASN A 782 -22.35 23.14 13.73
C ASN A 782 -20.96 22.75 13.22
N VAL A 783 -20.57 21.47 13.29
CA VAL A 783 -19.27 20.96 12.80
C VAL A 783 -19.38 20.23 11.45
N VAL A 784 -18.32 20.30 10.65
CA VAL A 784 -18.21 19.58 9.36
C VAL A 784 -17.83 18.12 9.61
N LYS A 785 -18.59 17.19 9.03
CA LYS A 785 -18.46 15.72 9.23
C LYS A 785 -17.82 15.06 8.01
N ILE A 786 -16.94 14.08 8.25
CA ILE A 786 -16.32 13.24 7.20
C ILE A 786 -17.23 12.05 6.90
N ALA A 787 -17.51 11.79 5.62
CA ALA A 787 -18.47 10.75 5.23
C ALA A 787 -17.99 9.32 5.52
N ASN A 788 -16.74 8.99 5.16
CA ASN A 788 -16.18 7.64 5.28
C ASN A 788 -14.84 7.65 6.04
N PRO A 789 -14.83 8.04 7.33
CA PRO A 789 -13.61 8.12 8.10
C PRO A 789 -13.01 6.72 8.30
N LYS A 790 -11.70 6.58 8.08
CA LYS A 790 -10.98 5.30 8.29
C LYS A 790 -10.76 5.00 9.78
N THR A 791 -10.75 6.03 10.62
CA THR A 791 -10.56 5.92 12.07
C THR A 791 -11.57 6.80 12.80
N MET A 792 -11.87 6.47 14.07
CA MET A 792 -12.78 7.28 14.90
C MET A 792 -12.21 8.67 15.22
N GLU A 793 -10.89 8.83 15.14
CA GLU A 793 -10.21 10.10 15.43
C GLU A 793 -10.39 11.13 14.31
N PHE A 794 -10.92 10.76 13.14
CA PHE A 794 -11.07 11.64 11.99
C PHE A 794 -12.53 11.79 11.52
N GLN A 795 -13.47 11.80 12.46
CA GLN A 795 -14.90 11.90 12.17
C GLN A 795 -15.35 13.31 11.75
N VAL A 796 -14.73 14.36 12.30
CA VAL A 796 -15.11 15.76 12.07
C VAL A 796 -13.88 16.65 11.89
N ALA A 797 -14.07 17.78 11.21
CA ALA A 797 -13.09 18.86 11.20
C ALA A 797 -13.22 19.69 12.50
N ARG A 798 -12.09 20.13 13.05
CA ARG A 798 -12.06 20.93 14.28
C ARG A 798 -12.75 22.28 14.08
N ASN A 799 -13.59 22.68 15.03
CA ASN A 799 -14.29 23.97 15.07
C ASN A 799 -13.78 24.89 16.20
N ALA A 800 -12.73 24.46 16.90
CA ALA A 800 -12.02 25.16 17.95
C ALA A 800 -10.62 24.55 18.05
N LEU A 801 -9.62 25.32 18.48
CA LEU A 801 -8.25 24.81 18.69
C LEU A 801 -8.07 24.20 20.08
N VAL A 802 -8.83 24.66 21.08
CA VAL A 802 -8.74 24.19 22.48
C VAL A 802 -8.84 22.67 22.63
N PRO A 803 -9.76 21.92 21.96
CA PRO A 803 -9.79 20.46 22.05
C PRO A 803 -8.49 19.78 21.62
N GLY A 804 -7.88 20.25 20.54
CA GLY A 804 -6.58 19.77 20.06
C GLY A 804 -5.48 20.01 21.09
N LEU A 805 -5.41 21.24 21.61
CA LEU A 805 -4.46 21.61 22.67
C LEU A 805 -4.65 20.76 23.94
N LEU A 806 -5.89 20.48 24.35
CA LEU A 806 -6.19 19.62 25.50
C LEU A 806 -5.74 18.17 25.26
N LYS A 807 -5.89 17.64 24.03
CA LYS A 807 -5.31 16.35 23.66
C LYS A 807 -3.79 16.42 23.72
N THR A 808 -3.15 17.46 23.19
CA THR A 808 -1.69 17.64 23.30
C THR A 808 -1.24 17.59 24.76
N LEU A 809 -1.89 18.36 25.65
CA LEU A 809 -1.63 18.31 27.08
C LEU A 809 -1.85 16.90 27.64
N SER A 810 -2.86 16.17 27.15
CA SER A 810 -3.14 14.83 27.64
C SER A 810 -2.01 13.83 27.37
N TYR A 811 -1.28 13.94 26.26
CA TYR A 811 -0.08 13.11 26.03
C TYR A 811 1.15 13.63 26.79
N ASN A 812 1.13 14.92 27.15
CA ASN A 812 2.26 15.61 27.75
C ASN A 812 2.08 15.91 29.25
N LYS A 813 1.17 15.22 29.96
CA LYS A 813 0.87 15.42 31.40
C LYS A 813 2.09 15.38 32.32
N ASP A 814 3.14 14.68 31.90
CA ASP A 814 4.36 14.42 32.69
C ASP A 814 5.47 15.44 32.45
N MET A 815 5.23 16.40 31.56
CA MET A 815 6.14 17.52 31.39
C MET A 815 6.10 18.43 32.64
N PRO A 816 7.23 19.07 32.99
CA PRO A 816 7.28 19.97 34.13
C PRO A 816 6.24 21.09 34.03
N LEU A 817 5.49 21.30 35.12
CA LEU A 817 4.55 22.40 35.23
C LEU A 817 5.29 23.72 35.56
N PRO A 818 4.78 24.87 35.11
CA PRO A 818 3.58 25.04 34.31
C PRO A 818 3.81 24.76 32.83
N LEU A 819 2.83 24.11 32.17
CA LEU A 819 2.79 23.98 30.73
C LEU A 819 2.07 25.18 30.11
N LYS A 820 2.74 25.81 29.15
CA LYS A 820 2.24 26.96 28.38
C LYS A 820 2.31 26.62 26.90
N ILE A 821 1.22 26.11 26.35
CA ILE A 821 1.16 25.74 24.93
C ILE A 821 0.20 26.64 24.17
N PHE A 822 0.47 26.86 22.90
CA PHE A 822 -0.42 27.61 22.02
C PHE A 822 -0.41 27.04 20.60
N GLU A 823 -1.42 27.37 19.83
CA GLU A 823 -1.51 27.07 18.41
C GLU A 823 -2.16 28.26 17.70
N ILE A 824 -1.63 28.64 16.53
CA ILE A 824 -2.25 29.64 15.66
C ILE A 824 -2.57 29.00 14.32
N GLN A 825 -3.81 28.58 14.13
CA GLN A 825 -4.22 27.79 12.98
C GLN A 825 -5.71 27.98 12.65
N ASP A 826 -6.11 27.44 11.50
CA ASP A 826 -7.49 27.49 11.03
C ASP A 826 -8.40 26.51 11.80
N ILE A 827 -9.59 26.99 12.15
CA ILE A 827 -10.76 26.19 12.52
C ILE A 827 -11.76 26.18 11.38
N ILE A 828 -12.61 25.16 11.31
CA ILE A 828 -13.61 25.00 10.27
C ILE A 828 -15.01 25.12 10.89
N ILE A 829 -15.80 26.04 10.35
CA ILE A 829 -17.18 26.27 10.76
C ILE A 829 -18.13 26.08 9.58
N LYS A 830 -19.36 25.63 9.85
CA LYS A 830 -20.43 25.65 8.86
C LYS A 830 -20.86 27.08 8.60
N ASP A 831 -20.98 27.43 7.33
CA ASP A 831 -21.44 28.73 6.91
C ASP A 831 -22.22 28.61 5.58
N PRO A 832 -23.55 28.58 5.63
CA PRO A 832 -24.40 28.48 4.43
C PRO A 832 -24.25 29.67 3.46
N SER A 833 -23.58 30.75 3.86
CA SER A 833 -23.34 31.90 2.99
C SER A 833 -22.13 31.72 2.05
N THR A 834 -21.32 30.68 2.24
CA THR A 834 -20.21 30.35 1.35
C THR A 834 -20.58 29.29 0.31
N ASP A 835 -19.86 29.27 -0.80
CA ASP A 835 -20.02 28.31 -1.90
C ASP A 835 -19.84 26.84 -1.46
N THR A 836 -18.97 26.61 -0.48
CA THR A 836 -18.72 25.29 0.12
C THR A 836 -19.60 24.97 1.33
N ASN A 837 -20.49 25.87 1.74
CA ASN A 837 -21.30 25.80 2.98
C ASN A 837 -20.45 25.71 4.27
N SER A 838 -19.19 26.11 4.20
CA SER A 838 -18.22 26.10 5.30
C SER A 838 -17.18 27.20 5.08
N ARG A 839 -16.52 27.63 6.16
CA ARG A 839 -15.38 28.54 6.06
C ARG A 839 -14.33 28.25 7.11
N ASN A 840 -13.12 28.74 6.84
CA ASN A 840 -12.00 28.68 7.76
C ASN A 840 -11.92 30.01 8.52
N GLU A 841 -11.57 29.95 9.81
CA GLU A 841 -11.21 31.12 10.61
C GLU A 841 -9.86 30.90 11.30
N ARG A 842 -8.93 31.87 11.18
CA ARG A 842 -7.62 31.81 11.82
C ARG A 842 -7.71 32.16 13.30
N HIS A 843 -7.51 31.18 14.15
CA HIS A 843 -7.59 31.34 15.59
C HIS A 843 -6.20 31.28 16.24
N LEU A 844 -6.01 32.03 17.31
CA LEU A 844 -4.93 31.84 18.29
C LEU A 844 -5.56 31.26 19.55
N ALA A 845 -5.16 30.05 19.92
CA ALA A 845 -5.54 29.45 21.19
C ALA A 845 -4.33 29.12 22.06
N ALA A 846 -4.49 29.21 23.37
CA ALA A 846 -3.43 28.99 24.33
C ALA A 846 -3.96 28.34 25.62
N LEU A 847 -3.22 27.38 26.15
CA LEU A 847 -3.53 26.69 27.42
C LEU A 847 -2.41 26.86 28.44
N TYR A 848 -2.78 27.34 29.63
CA TYR A 848 -1.94 27.32 30.83
C TYR A 848 -2.38 26.18 31.73
N TYR A 849 -1.52 25.19 31.95
CA TYR A 849 -1.80 24.02 32.79
C TYR A 849 -0.81 23.96 33.95
N SER A 850 -1.32 24.01 35.18
CA SER A 850 -0.51 24.13 36.40
C SER A 850 -1.29 23.65 37.63
N LYS A 851 -0.64 23.61 38.80
CA LYS A 851 -1.27 23.22 40.07
C LYS A 851 -2.35 24.23 40.52
N SER A 852 -2.26 25.48 40.07
CA SER A 852 -3.27 26.52 40.26
C SER A 852 -3.96 26.83 38.92
N GLY A 853 -5.15 27.40 38.98
CA GLY A 853 -5.93 27.76 37.79
C GLY A 853 -5.20 28.73 36.85
N GLY A 854 -4.41 29.66 37.38
CA GLY A 854 -3.61 30.59 36.57
C GLY A 854 -4.44 31.51 35.69
N PHE A 855 -5.64 31.90 36.13
CA PHE A 855 -6.53 32.79 35.39
C PHE A 855 -5.85 34.13 35.07
N GLU A 856 -5.13 34.68 36.05
CA GLU A 856 -4.32 35.88 35.93
C GLU A 856 -3.18 35.75 34.91
N VAL A 857 -2.65 34.54 34.68
CA VAL A 857 -1.59 34.31 33.69
C VAL A 857 -2.16 34.35 32.28
N VAL A 858 -3.30 33.70 32.05
CA VAL A 858 -3.98 33.74 30.74
C VAL A 858 -4.57 35.11 30.46
N HIS A 859 -5.04 35.83 31.48
CA HIS A 859 -5.43 37.22 31.36
C HIS A 859 -4.25 38.11 30.97
N GLY A 860 -3.11 37.99 31.67
CA GLY A 860 -1.89 38.73 31.28
C GLY A 860 -1.36 38.36 29.89
N PHE A 861 -1.57 37.11 29.45
CA PHE A 861 -1.27 36.69 28.08
C PHE A 861 -2.20 37.36 27.07
N LEU A 862 -3.51 37.41 27.33
CA LEU A 862 -4.46 38.18 26.53
C LEU A 862 -4.05 39.65 26.42
N ASP A 863 -3.73 40.30 27.55
CA ASP A 863 -3.30 41.71 27.58
C ASP A 863 -2.07 41.92 26.71
N ARG A 864 -1.11 40.98 26.78
CA ARG A 864 0.09 41.02 25.95
C ARG A 864 -0.22 40.84 24.47
N MET A 865 -1.14 39.94 24.10
CA MET A 865 -1.55 39.75 22.71
C MET A 865 -2.25 40.99 22.16
N MET A 866 -3.12 41.61 22.95
CA MET A 866 -3.80 42.85 22.58
C MET A 866 -2.83 44.01 22.42
N GLU A 867 -1.83 44.12 23.30
CA GLU A 867 -0.76 45.12 23.18
C GLU A 867 0.05 44.94 21.89
N LEU A 868 0.40 43.70 21.51
CA LEU A 868 1.08 43.41 20.23
C LEU A 868 0.22 43.78 19.02
N LEU A 869 -1.10 43.72 19.15
CA LEU A 869 -2.07 44.12 18.14
C LEU A 869 -2.41 45.64 18.19
N ASP A 870 -1.81 46.41 19.11
CA ASP A 870 -2.10 47.83 19.37
C ASP A 870 -3.53 48.12 19.87
N TYR A 871 -4.10 47.20 20.65
CA TYR A 871 -5.38 47.35 21.36
C TYR A 871 -5.16 47.47 22.87
N HIS A 872 -5.51 48.62 23.44
CA HIS A 872 -5.39 48.86 24.89
C HIS A 872 -6.70 48.58 25.64
N PHE A 873 -6.57 48.17 26.91
CA PHE A 873 -7.73 47.97 27.78
C PHE A 873 -8.47 49.29 28.04
N LYS A 874 -9.78 49.31 27.81
CA LYS A 874 -10.64 50.49 28.06
C LYS A 874 -11.95 50.07 28.71
N LYS A 875 -12.64 51.04 29.32
CA LYS A 875 -14.07 50.89 29.64
C LYS A 875 -14.88 50.77 28.34
N PRO A 876 -16.10 50.20 28.35
CA PRO A 876 -16.89 49.91 27.15
C PRO A 876 -17.11 51.10 26.20
N GLU A 877 -16.91 52.33 26.66
CA GLU A 877 -17.12 53.58 25.91
C GLU A 877 -15.88 54.06 25.12
N GLY A 878 -14.71 53.41 25.21
CA GLY A 878 -13.46 53.85 24.58
C GLY A 878 -12.91 52.93 23.48
N LYS A 879 -12.13 53.46 22.52
CA LYS A 879 -11.45 52.67 21.48
C LYS A 879 -10.39 51.75 22.11
N GLY A 880 -10.58 50.44 22.00
CA GLY A 880 -9.76 49.42 22.65
C GLY A 880 -10.51 48.09 22.79
N TYR A 881 -10.02 47.22 23.68
CA TYR A 881 -10.72 46.01 24.08
C TYR A 881 -11.20 46.10 25.53
N PHE A 882 -12.24 45.32 25.85
CA PHE A 882 -12.72 45.12 27.21
C PHE A 882 -13.19 43.68 27.38
N ILE A 883 -13.35 43.26 28.64
CA ILE A 883 -13.81 41.91 28.98
C ILE A 883 -15.19 41.98 29.65
N LYS A 884 -16.03 41.00 29.38
CA LYS A 884 -17.36 40.86 29.98
C LYS A 884 -17.51 39.46 30.55
N GLU A 885 -18.03 39.35 31.77
CA GLU A 885 -18.38 38.07 32.37
C GLU A 885 -19.30 37.26 31.43
N HIS A 886 -18.97 35.98 31.27
CA HIS A 886 -19.68 35.06 30.39
C HIS A 886 -19.80 33.70 31.06
N ASP A 887 -20.92 33.02 30.84
CA ASP A 887 -21.16 31.68 31.34
C ASP A 887 -21.15 30.71 30.15
N ASP A 888 -20.08 29.92 30.04
CA ASP A 888 -19.89 28.91 28.99
C ASP A 888 -19.71 27.54 29.66
N PRO A 889 -20.47 26.49 29.26
CA PRO A 889 -20.41 25.16 29.89
C PRO A 889 -19.01 24.55 29.96
N SER A 890 -18.13 24.87 29.01
CA SER A 890 -16.75 24.37 28.97
C SER A 890 -15.86 24.96 30.07
N PHE A 891 -16.29 26.03 30.75
CA PHE A 891 -15.54 26.76 31.76
C PHE A 891 -16.17 26.65 33.16
N PHE A 892 -15.38 26.95 34.19
CA PHE A 892 -15.84 26.98 35.57
C PHE A 892 -16.66 28.26 35.84
N HIS A 893 -17.80 28.10 36.51
CA HIS A 893 -18.75 29.18 36.74
C HIS A 893 -18.11 30.38 37.47
N GLY A 894 -18.42 31.60 37.01
CA GLY A 894 -17.84 32.85 37.52
C GLY A 894 -16.34 33.03 37.19
N ARG A 895 -15.74 32.17 36.36
CA ARG A 895 -14.32 32.20 35.97
C ARG A 895 -14.13 32.12 34.45
N CYS A 896 -15.05 32.74 33.70
CA CYS A 896 -15.03 32.85 32.26
C CYS A 896 -15.41 34.28 31.82
N ALA A 897 -14.74 34.78 30.79
CA ALA A 897 -15.02 36.08 30.21
C ALA A 897 -14.92 36.04 28.67
N GLN A 898 -15.80 36.79 28.03
CA GLN A 898 -15.68 37.12 26.61
C GLN A 898 -14.74 38.31 26.43
N VAL A 899 -13.99 38.27 25.34
CA VAL A 899 -13.13 39.35 24.88
C VAL A 899 -13.86 40.09 23.78
N LEU A 900 -14.07 41.40 23.97
CA LEU A 900 -14.77 42.23 23.01
C LEU A 900 -13.88 43.38 22.54
N ILE A 901 -13.90 43.65 21.24
CA ILE A 901 -13.34 44.88 20.68
C ILE A 901 -14.47 45.86 20.37
N ASN A 902 -14.24 47.13 20.68
CA ASN A 902 -15.13 48.19 20.23
C ASN A 902 -14.92 48.41 18.73
N GLY A 903 -16.01 48.57 17.97
CA GLY A 903 -15.91 48.81 16.54
C GLY A 903 -15.19 50.13 16.21
N ARG A 904 -14.85 50.31 14.93
CA ARG A 904 -14.01 51.44 14.49
C ARG A 904 -14.70 52.80 14.72
N THR A 905 -16.02 52.84 14.87
CA THR A 905 -16.82 54.03 15.20
C THR A 905 -17.63 53.86 16.49
N SER A 906 -18.00 54.97 17.14
CA SER A 906 -18.81 54.97 18.37
C SER A 906 -20.25 54.45 18.22
N LYS A 907 -20.67 54.10 17.00
CA LYS A 907 -21.98 53.51 16.68
C LYS A 907 -21.93 52.00 16.46
N ASP A 908 -20.73 51.43 16.32
CA ASP A 908 -20.57 50.01 16.06
C ASP A 908 -20.78 49.22 17.35
N LYS A 909 -21.56 48.14 17.25
CA LYS A 909 -21.73 47.22 18.38
C LYS A 909 -20.38 46.54 18.67
N PRO A 910 -20.04 46.32 19.95
CA PRO A 910 -18.87 45.52 20.31
C PRO A 910 -18.91 44.14 19.65
N VAL A 911 -17.78 43.72 19.10
CA VAL A 911 -17.61 42.41 18.45
C VAL A 911 -16.91 41.47 19.41
N VAL A 912 -17.48 40.27 19.62
CA VAL A 912 -16.82 39.22 20.40
C VAL A 912 -15.74 38.60 19.53
N VAL A 913 -14.50 38.68 20.00
CA VAL A 913 -13.31 38.18 19.27
C VAL A 913 -12.71 36.94 19.91
N GLY A 914 -13.20 36.54 21.07
CA GLY A 914 -12.74 35.33 21.72
C GLY A 914 -13.24 35.18 23.14
N THR A 915 -12.78 34.12 23.80
CA THR A 915 -13.18 33.75 25.16
C THR A 915 -11.96 33.24 25.92
N PHE A 916 -11.89 33.52 27.23
CA PHE A 916 -10.90 32.94 28.10
C PHE A 916 -11.44 32.65 29.50
N GLY A 917 -10.82 31.71 30.19
CA GLY A 917 -11.23 31.33 31.53
C GLY A 917 -10.58 30.07 32.05
N ILE A 918 -11.00 29.67 33.25
CA ILE A 918 -10.62 28.37 33.84
C ILE A 918 -11.56 27.30 33.29
N LEU A 919 -11.02 26.24 32.68
CA LEU A 919 -11.81 25.14 32.15
C LEU A 919 -12.54 24.36 33.26
N HIS A 920 -13.73 23.87 32.94
CA HIS A 920 -14.56 23.12 33.89
C HIS A 920 -13.89 21.77 34.27
N PRO A 921 -13.95 21.32 35.54
CA PRO A 921 -13.38 20.05 35.96
C PRO A 921 -13.82 18.83 35.13
N GLU A 922 -15.09 18.80 34.68
CA GLU A 922 -15.57 17.75 33.78
C GLU A 922 -14.86 17.75 32.42
N VAL A 923 -14.57 18.92 31.83
CA VAL A 923 -13.79 19.01 30.58
C VAL A 923 -12.38 18.49 30.79
N ILE A 924 -11.73 18.94 31.87
CA ILE A 924 -10.40 18.49 32.27
C ILE A 924 -10.38 16.97 32.42
N SER A 925 -11.34 16.39 33.13
CA SER A 925 -11.48 14.94 33.28
C SER A 925 -11.81 14.21 31.98
N GLY A 926 -12.60 14.82 31.07
CA GLY A 926 -12.96 14.28 29.76
C GLY A 926 -11.77 14.13 28.82
N PHE A 927 -10.80 15.04 28.93
CA PHE A 927 -9.48 14.93 28.29
C PHE A 927 -8.44 14.21 29.16
N ALA A 928 -8.88 13.54 30.23
CA ALA A 928 -8.06 12.79 31.18
C ALA A 928 -6.97 13.61 31.90
N LEU A 929 -7.08 14.93 31.95
CA LEU A 929 -6.20 15.83 32.69
C LEU A 929 -6.59 15.82 34.18
N THR A 930 -5.64 16.19 35.06
CA THR A 930 -5.83 16.11 36.53
C THR A 930 -5.65 17.44 37.25
N MET A 931 -4.97 18.40 36.61
CA MET A 931 -4.72 19.72 37.19
C MET A 931 -5.64 20.78 36.56
N PRO A 932 -5.86 21.92 37.23
CA PRO A 932 -6.53 23.06 36.63
C PRO A 932 -5.87 23.52 35.32
N CYS A 933 -6.69 23.98 34.38
CA CYS A 933 -6.21 24.58 33.13
C CYS A 933 -7.00 25.85 32.84
N SER A 934 -6.29 26.92 32.47
CA SER A 934 -6.91 28.09 31.87
C SER A 934 -6.68 28.09 30.37
N ALA A 935 -7.70 28.49 29.62
CA ALA A 935 -7.68 28.55 28.16
C ALA A 935 -7.99 29.97 27.68
N LEU A 936 -7.39 30.35 26.55
CA LEU A 936 -7.76 31.51 25.74
C LEU A 936 -7.91 31.03 24.30
N GLU A 937 -8.93 31.52 23.60
CA GLU A 937 -9.05 31.37 22.14
C GLU A 937 -9.57 32.69 21.54
N LEU A 938 -8.83 33.21 20.54
CA LEU A 938 -9.09 34.46 19.84
C LEU A 938 -9.18 34.22 18.33
N ASN A 939 -10.18 34.79 17.67
CA ASN A 939 -10.22 34.91 16.22
C ASN A 939 -9.33 36.09 15.79
N LEU A 940 -8.22 35.81 15.11
CA LEU A 940 -7.24 36.81 14.69
C LEU A 940 -7.70 37.64 13.48
N GLU A 941 -8.65 37.13 12.68
CA GLU A 941 -9.13 37.84 11.50
C GLU A 941 -9.88 39.12 11.85
N ALA A 942 -10.48 39.18 13.04
CA ALA A 942 -11.17 40.36 13.54
C ALA A 942 -10.24 41.59 13.73
N PHE A 943 -8.92 41.40 13.68
CA PHE A 943 -7.91 42.45 13.89
C PHE A 943 -7.24 42.96 12.60
N LEU A 944 -7.57 42.37 11.45
CA LEU A 944 -7.22 42.91 10.13
C LEU A 944 -8.18 44.07 9.74
#